data_AF-G5RRN0-F1
#
_entry.id   AF-G5RRN0-F1
#
_cell.length_a   1.000
_cell.length_b   1.000
_cell.length_c   1.000
_cell.angle_alpha   90.00
_cell.angle_beta   90.00
_cell.angle_gamma   90.00
#
_symmetry.space_group_name_H-M   'P 1'
#
loop_
_entity.id
_entity.type
_entity.pdbx_description
1 polymer ?
#
loop_
_entity_poly.entity_id
_entity_poly.type
_entity_poly.pdbx_seq_one_letter_code
_entity_poly.pdbx_strand_id
1 'polypeptide(L)'
;MTMLQLYKRSQHFVFITISVLIILLSCQSLAFARGQTNGDLPSKADVQNQLDTLNKQKDLSAQDKLVQQDLIDTLATLEKIERVKEETVQLRQKVAQAPEKMRQATAALNALSDVDNDDEMRKTLSALSLRQLELRVAQVLDDLQNSQNDLAAYNSQLVSLQTQPERVQNAMYTASQQIQQIRNRLDGNNVGEAALRPSQQVLLQAKQALLNAQIDQQRKSLEGNTVLQDTLHEGNTVLQDTQDTLQKQRDYVTANSNRLEHQLQLLQEAVNSKRLTLTEKTAQEAISPDETARIQANPLVKQELDINHQLSQRLIVATENGNMLMQQNIKVKNWLDRALQSERNIKEQIAVLKGSLLLSRILYQQQQTLPSADELEDMTNRIADLRLEQFEINQQRDALFQSDAFVDKLEEGHTSEVNDEVHDALLQVVEMRRELLDQLNKQLGNQLMMAINLQVNQQQLMSVSKNLKAILTQQIFWVNSNRPMDWDWLKAFPQTLKEQFSAMKITVNWQKAWPAVFIAFLAGLPLLLIAGLIRWRLKWLKAYQQKLAAAVGSLRNDSQLNTPKAILIDLIRALPVCLIILALGLILLTMQLNISDLLWAFSKKLAMFWLVFGLCWKVLEKEGVAIRHFGMPAQLTSHWRRQIVRISLALLPLHFWSVVAELSPLNLMDDVLGQAVIFLNLLVITLLVWPLCRESWRDKESHGIRLVTVTILSIIPVALMVLTATGYFYTTLRLAGRWIETVYLVIIWNLLYQTVLRGLSVAARR
;
A
#
# COMPACT_ATOMS: atom_id res chain seq x y z
N MET A 1 -66.28 -81.54 36.50
CA MET A 1 -65.86 -80.53 37.51
C MET A 1 -65.06 -81.27 38.57
N THR A 2 -63.73 -81.32 38.55
CA THR A 2 -62.85 -80.44 39.37
C THR A 2 -61.37 -80.49 38.92
N MET A 3 -61.04 -81.18 37.81
CA MET A 3 -59.64 -81.31 37.34
C MET A 3 -59.14 -80.15 36.47
N LEU A 4 -60.02 -79.41 35.78
CA LEU A 4 -59.61 -78.29 34.91
C LEU A 4 -59.22 -77.01 35.68
N GLN A 5 -59.66 -76.86 36.94
CA GLN A 5 -59.33 -75.69 37.76
C GLN A 5 -57.99 -75.81 38.49
N LEU A 6 -57.52 -77.03 38.78
CA LEU A 6 -56.21 -77.27 39.41
C LEU A 6 -55.05 -77.08 38.42
N TYR A 7 -55.24 -77.45 37.15
CA TYR A 7 -54.22 -77.30 36.10
C TYR A 7 -53.93 -75.82 35.75
N LYS A 8 -54.96 -74.96 35.70
CA LYS A 8 -54.78 -73.51 35.50
C LYS A 8 -54.07 -72.83 36.67
N ARG A 9 -54.32 -73.27 37.91
CA ARG A 9 -53.74 -72.63 39.12
C ARG A 9 -52.24 -72.90 39.26
N SER A 10 -51.77 -74.06 38.79
CA SER A 10 -50.33 -74.41 38.76
C SER A 10 -49.55 -73.60 37.72
N GLN A 11 -50.10 -73.38 36.52
CA GLN A 11 -49.45 -72.54 35.50
C GLN A 11 -49.28 -71.09 35.95
N HIS A 12 -50.26 -70.52 36.66
CA HIS A 12 -50.14 -69.15 37.16
C HIS A 12 -49.06 -69.00 38.25
N PHE A 13 -48.86 -70.01 39.10
CA PHE A 13 -47.84 -69.95 40.15
C PHE A 13 -46.42 -70.03 39.57
N VAL A 14 -46.20 -70.86 38.54
CA VAL A 14 -44.92 -70.95 37.81
C VAL A 14 -44.65 -69.66 37.02
N PHE A 15 -45.68 -69.05 36.44
CA PHE A 15 -45.51 -67.79 35.71
C PHE A 15 -45.15 -66.62 36.65
N ILE A 16 -45.72 -66.59 37.85
CA ILE A 16 -45.43 -65.55 38.85
C ILE A 16 -44.01 -65.71 39.41
N THR A 17 -43.56 -66.93 39.70
CA THR A 17 -42.19 -67.15 40.20
C THR A 17 -41.13 -66.82 39.16
N ILE A 18 -41.36 -67.15 37.88
CA ILE A 18 -40.46 -66.76 36.78
C ILE A 18 -40.47 -65.23 36.58
N SER A 19 -41.64 -64.57 36.68
CA SER A 19 -41.74 -63.12 36.56
C SER A 19 -41.01 -62.38 37.69
N VAL A 20 -41.11 -62.88 38.93
CA VAL A 20 -40.40 -62.30 40.08
C VAL A 20 -38.88 -62.50 39.97
N LEU A 21 -38.43 -63.65 39.43
CA LEU A 21 -37.01 -63.90 39.18
C LEU A 21 -36.45 -62.97 38.09
N ILE A 22 -37.21 -62.72 37.02
CA ILE A 22 -36.84 -61.78 35.95
C ILE A 22 -36.78 -60.33 36.49
N ILE A 23 -37.72 -59.92 37.34
CA ILE A 23 -37.72 -58.59 38.00
C ILE A 23 -36.52 -58.43 38.94
N LEU A 24 -36.17 -59.46 39.72
CA LEU A 24 -34.99 -59.44 40.60
C LEU A 24 -33.66 -59.39 39.82
N LEU A 25 -33.57 -60.07 38.67
CA LEU A 25 -32.39 -60.01 37.79
C LEU A 25 -32.26 -58.68 37.02
N SER A 26 -33.38 -58.00 36.72
CA SER A 26 -33.39 -56.69 36.06
C SER A 26 -33.14 -55.52 37.03
N CYS A 27 -33.33 -55.71 38.33
CA CYS A 27 -32.97 -54.71 39.35
C CYS A 27 -31.47 -54.63 39.67
N GLN A 28 -30.64 -55.64 39.33
CA GLN A 28 -29.20 -55.60 39.60
C GLN A 28 -28.41 -54.72 38.61
N SER A 29 -28.96 -54.47 37.42
CA SER A 29 -28.40 -53.55 36.41
C SER A 29 -28.67 -52.06 36.69
N LEU A 30 -29.48 -51.73 37.71
CA LEU A 30 -29.85 -50.34 38.04
C LEU A 30 -28.90 -49.66 39.05
N ALA A 31 -27.87 -50.35 39.56
CA ALA A 31 -26.92 -49.78 40.52
C ALA A 31 -25.81 -48.88 39.90
N PHE A 32 -25.65 -48.88 38.57
CA PHE A 32 -24.67 -48.02 37.88
C PHE A 32 -25.26 -46.77 37.21
N ALA A 33 -26.58 -46.53 37.33
CA ALA A 33 -27.23 -45.34 36.78
C ALA A 33 -27.54 -44.32 37.89
N ARG A 34 -26.50 -43.69 38.45
CA ARG A 34 -26.64 -42.45 39.21
C ARG A 34 -26.09 -41.27 38.40
N GLY A 35 -27.03 -40.48 37.86
CA GLY A 35 -26.88 -39.03 37.69
C GLY A 35 -26.20 -38.49 36.44
N GLN A 36 -26.96 -38.33 35.35
CA GLN A 36 -26.84 -37.12 34.53
C GLN A 36 -28.25 -36.58 34.27
N THR A 37 -28.62 -35.59 35.07
CA THR A 37 -29.73 -34.69 34.79
C THR A 37 -29.43 -33.93 33.49
N ASN A 38 -30.38 -33.98 32.55
CA ASN A 38 -30.35 -33.17 31.32
C ASN A 38 -30.18 -31.68 31.68
N GLY A 39 -28.99 -31.11 31.45
CA GLY A 39 -28.80 -29.66 31.45
C GLY A 39 -27.42 -29.15 31.89
N ASP A 40 -26.73 -29.85 32.80
CA ASP A 40 -25.44 -29.40 33.32
C ASP A 40 -24.26 -30.09 32.63
N LEU A 41 -23.27 -29.29 32.23
CA LEU A 41 -22.01 -29.78 31.67
C LEU A 41 -21.26 -30.58 32.73
N PRO A 42 -20.59 -31.69 32.37
CA PRO A 42 -19.75 -32.42 33.30
C PRO A 42 -18.60 -31.55 33.81
N SER A 43 -18.20 -31.71 35.07
CA SER A 43 -17.07 -30.98 35.60
C SER A 43 -15.76 -31.46 34.96
N LYS A 44 -14.73 -30.62 34.91
CA LYS A 44 -13.39 -31.02 34.41
C LYS A 44 -12.87 -32.26 35.15
N ALA A 45 -13.10 -32.35 36.45
CA ALA A 45 -12.71 -33.50 37.27
C ALA A 45 -13.43 -34.78 36.84
N ASP A 46 -14.71 -34.70 36.47
CA ASP A 46 -15.48 -35.86 36.04
C ASP A 46 -15.01 -36.38 34.67
N VAL A 47 -14.75 -35.49 33.72
CA VAL A 47 -14.23 -35.85 32.39
C VAL A 47 -12.79 -36.38 32.50
N GLN A 48 -11.96 -35.81 33.38
CA GLN A 48 -10.61 -36.30 33.66
C GLN A 48 -10.64 -37.70 34.29
N ASN A 49 -11.53 -37.94 35.26
CA ASN A 49 -11.69 -39.25 35.88
C ASN A 49 -12.17 -40.31 34.87
N GLN A 50 -13.04 -39.96 33.93
CA GLN A 50 -13.45 -40.84 32.82
C GLN A 50 -12.28 -41.17 31.89
N LEU A 51 -11.46 -40.17 31.56
CA LEU A 51 -10.26 -40.34 30.75
C LEU A 51 -9.21 -41.22 31.45
N ASP A 52 -8.97 -41.00 32.74
CA ASP A 52 -8.03 -41.78 33.55
C ASP A 52 -8.49 -43.22 33.74
N THR A 53 -9.80 -43.46 33.83
CA THR A 53 -10.38 -44.81 33.90
C THR A 53 -10.22 -45.55 32.57
N LEU A 54 -10.44 -44.85 31.45
CA LEU A 54 -10.25 -45.39 30.10
C LEU A 54 -8.77 -45.70 29.82
N ASN A 55 -7.86 -44.83 30.26
CA ASN A 55 -6.41 -45.00 30.12
C ASN A 55 -5.82 -46.16 30.95
N LYS A 56 -6.53 -46.65 31.97
CA LYS A 56 -6.11 -47.81 32.78
C LYS A 56 -6.36 -49.16 32.11
N GLN A 57 -7.10 -49.20 30.99
CA GLN A 57 -7.34 -50.42 30.22
C GLN A 57 -6.11 -50.75 29.34
N LYS A 58 -5.66 -52.01 29.35
CA LYS A 58 -4.44 -52.45 28.65
C LYS A 58 -4.58 -52.48 27.12
N ASP A 59 -5.79 -52.71 26.60
CA ASP A 59 -6.08 -52.74 25.15
C ASP A 59 -7.34 -51.91 24.85
N LEU A 60 -7.17 -50.77 24.18
CA LEU A 60 -8.27 -49.89 23.75
C LEU A 60 -8.79 -50.30 22.37
N SER A 61 -10.10 -50.54 22.23
CA SER A 61 -10.73 -50.79 20.93
C SER A 61 -10.71 -49.53 20.03
N ALA A 62 -10.99 -49.70 18.73
CA ALA A 62 -11.12 -48.57 17.81
C ALA A 62 -12.21 -47.57 18.25
N GLN A 63 -13.25 -48.05 18.93
CA GLN A 63 -14.32 -47.20 19.47
C GLN A 63 -13.87 -46.48 20.75
N ASP A 64 -13.10 -47.15 21.62
CA ASP A 64 -12.56 -46.55 22.84
C ASP A 64 -11.56 -45.43 22.53
N LYS A 65 -10.76 -45.58 21.47
CA LYS A 65 -9.87 -44.51 20.97
C LYS A 65 -10.64 -43.26 20.54
N LEU A 66 -11.82 -43.44 19.93
CA LEU A 66 -12.67 -42.31 19.55
C LEU A 66 -13.35 -41.66 20.77
N VAL A 67 -13.73 -42.45 21.77
CA VAL A 67 -14.22 -41.94 23.06
C VAL A 67 -13.12 -41.17 23.80
N GLN A 68 -11.90 -41.70 23.81
CA GLN A 68 -10.72 -41.04 24.38
C GLN A 68 -10.49 -39.67 23.73
N GLN A 69 -10.55 -39.59 22.39
CA GLN A 69 -10.43 -38.33 21.67
C GLN A 69 -11.56 -37.35 22.01
N ASP A 70 -12.81 -37.82 22.05
CA ASP A 70 -13.96 -36.99 22.42
C ASP A 70 -13.81 -36.40 23.83
N LEU A 71 -13.31 -37.18 24.80
CA LEU A 71 -13.05 -36.74 26.18
C LEU A 71 -11.92 -35.72 26.27
N ILE A 72 -10.82 -35.94 25.54
CA ILE A 72 -9.69 -34.97 25.45
C ILE A 72 -10.19 -33.64 24.86
N ASP A 73 -10.94 -33.70 23.76
CA ASP A 73 -11.49 -32.50 23.11
C ASP A 73 -12.52 -31.80 24.00
N THR A 74 -13.27 -32.56 24.82
CA THR A 74 -14.21 -32.02 25.80
C THR A 74 -13.47 -31.27 26.90
N LEU A 75 -12.39 -31.83 27.46
CA LEU A 75 -11.56 -31.15 28.46
C LEU A 75 -10.97 -29.84 27.92
N ALA A 76 -10.40 -29.88 26.71
CA ALA A 76 -9.86 -28.69 26.06
C ALA A 76 -10.95 -27.63 25.79
N THR A 77 -12.19 -28.06 25.51
CA THR A 77 -13.33 -27.16 25.32
C THR A 77 -13.77 -26.53 26.64
N LEU A 78 -13.83 -27.30 27.74
CA LEU A 78 -14.13 -26.80 29.08
C LEU A 78 -13.08 -25.80 29.57
N GLU A 79 -11.80 -26.03 29.26
CA GLU A 79 -10.73 -25.07 29.56
C GLU A 79 -10.90 -23.74 28.80
N LYS A 80 -11.25 -23.80 27.52
CA LYS A 80 -11.57 -22.60 26.73
C LYS A 80 -12.76 -21.83 27.32
N ILE A 81 -13.78 -22.52 27.83
CA ILE A 81 -14.93 -21.88 28.48
C ILE A 81 -14.50 -21.07 29.70
N GLU A 82 -13.66 -21.63 30.56
CA GLU A 82 -13.14 -20.92 31.74
C GLU A 82 -12.30 -19.70 31.34
N ARG A 83 -11.42 -19.86 30.35
CA ARG A 83 -10.61 -18.76 29.83
C ARG A 83 -11.47 -17.61 29.29
N VAL A 84 -12.50 -17.92 28.50
CA VAL A 84 -13.44 -16.91 27.98
C VAL A 84 -14.16 -16.18 29.12
N LYS A 85 -14.55 -16.90 30.17
CA LYS A 85 -15.16 -16.29 31.37
C LYS A 85 -14.19 -15.37 32.09
N GLU A 86 -12.93 -15.78 32.26
CA GLU A 86 -11.89 -14.96 32.88
C GLU A 86 -11.57 -13.70 32.07
N GLU A 87 -11.40 -13.83 30.76
CA GLU A 87 -11.22 -12.70 29.83
C GLU A 87 -12.41 -11.72 29.89
N THR A 88 -13.63 -12.22 30.07
CA THR A 88 -14.84 -11.41 30.25
C THR A 88 -14.80 -10.59 31.54
N VAL A 89 -14.26 -11.16 32.63
CA VAL A 89 -14.08 -10.44 33.91
C VAL A 89 -13.01 -9.35 33.77
N GLN A 90 -11.87 -9.66 33.14
CA GLN A 90 -10.81 -8.69 32.88
C GLN A 90 -11.28 -7.52 32.00
N LEU A 91 -12.12 -7.80 30.99
CA LEU A 91 -12.72 -6.79 30.14
C LEU A 91 -13.55 -5.79 30.97
N ARG A 92 -14.39 -6.30 31.88
CA ARG A 92 -15.18 -5.45 32.79
C ARG A 92 -14.31 -4.56 33.68
N GLN A 93 -13.20 -5.08 34.20
CA GLN A 93 -12.26 -4.30 35.00
C GLN A 93 -11.63 -3.16 34.19
N LYS A 94 -11.22 -3.42 32.93
CA LYS A 94 -10.66 -2.37 32.05
C LYS A 94 -11.67 -1.26 31.77
N VAL A 95 -12.92 -1.63 31.49
CA VAL A 95 -14.02 -0.68 31.27
C VAL A 95 -14.25 0.18 32.52
N ALA A 96 -14.23 -0.41 33.72
CA ALA A 96 -14.38 0.33 34.98
C ALA A 96 -13.23 1.31 35.27
N GLN A 97 -12.02 1.07 34.74
CA GLN A 97 -10.86 1.95 34.91
C GLN A 97 -10.78 3.09 33.88
N ALA A 98 -11.60 3.07 32.82
CA ALA A 98 -11.53 4.04 31.73
C ALA A 98 -11.78 5.51 32.17
N PRO A 99 -12.73 5.82 33.08
CA PRO A 99 -12.98 7.20 33.50
C PRO A 99 -11.81 7.83 34.26
N GLU A 100 -11.12 7.08 35.12
CA GLU A 100 -9.95 7.61 35.85
C GLU A 100 -8.79 7.91 34.90
N LYS A 101 -8.57 7.03 33.91
CA LYS A 101 -7.58 7.27 32.84
C LYS A 101 -7.92 8.51 31.99
N MET A 102 -9.21 8.78 31.76
CA MET A 102 -9.67 9.99 31.09
C MET A 102 -9.28 11.25 31.86
N ARG A 103 -9.54 11.23 33.18
CA ARG A 103 -9.24 12.33 34.08
C ARG A 103 -7.75 12.64 34.10
N GLN A 104 -6.91 11.59 34.18
CA GLN A 104 -5.45 11.71 34.11
C GLN A 104 -4.98 12.31 32.78
N ALA A 105 -5.48 11.80 31.65
CA ALA A 105 -5.12 12.31 30.33
C ALA A 105 -5.56 13.78 30.12
N THR A 106 -6.74 14.14 30.61
CA THR A 106 -7.27 15.51 30.50
C THR A 106 -6.47 16.48 31.38
N ALA A 107 -6.14 16.08 32.61
CA ALA A 107 -5.30 16.89 33.49
C ALA A 107 -3.89 17.09 32.90
N ALA A 108 -3.30 16.04 32.35
CA ALA A 108 -1.99 16.10 31.71
C ALA A 108 -2.01 16.96 30.42
N LEU A 109 -3.09 16.89 29.63
CA LEU A 109 -3.28 17.74 28.45
C LEU A 109 -3.41 19.22 28.83
N ASN A 110 -4.17 19.52 29.88
CA ASN A 110 -4.31 20.91 30.36
C ASN A 110 -2.97 21.44 30.90
N ALA A 111 -2.18 20.61 31.57
CA ALA A 111 -0.84 20.98 32.04
C ALA A 111 0.16 21.28 30.90
N LEU A 112 -0.05 20.70 29.70
CA LEU A 112 0.76 20.98 28.51
C LEU A 112 0.38 22.31 27.82
N SER A 113 -0.77 22.89 28.15
CA SER A 113 -1.29 24.08 27.47
C SER A 113 -0.74 25.39 28.03
N ASP A 114 0.03 25.36 29.12
CA ASP A 114 0.85 26.50 29.53
C ASP A 114 1.96 26.70 28.49
N VAL A 115 1.98 27.87 27.87
CA VAL A 115 2.94 28.21 26.82
C VAL A 115 4.33 28.29 27.47
N ASP A 116 5.18 27.31 27.17
CA ASP A 116 6.61 27.38 27.50
C ASP A 116 7.17 28.69 26.92
N ASN A 117 7.81 29.51 27.76
CA ASN A 117 8.44 30.75 27.31
C ASN A 117 9.72 30.40 26.55
N ASP A 118 9.64 30.36 25.22
CA ASP A 118 10.74 30.00 24.32
C ASP A 118 12.04 30.79 24.61
N ASP A 119 11.92 32.06 25.01
CA ASP A 119 13.09 32.89 25.30
C ASP A 119 13.79 32.49 26.61
N GLU A 120 13.04 32.03 27.60
CA GLU A 120 13.59 31.51 28.85
C GLU A 120 14.21 30.12 28.65
N MET A 121 13.55 29.29 27.82
CA MET A 121 14.08 28.00 27.40
C MET A 121 15.40 28.18 26.63
N ARG A 122 15.45 29.09 25.64
CA ARG A 122 16.68 29.41 24.88
C ARG A 122 17.81 29.88 25.79
N LYS A 123 17.53 30.77 26.76
CA LYS A 123 18.53 31.20 27.75
C LYS A 123 19.09 30.02 28.54
N THR A 124 18.21 29.16 29.05
CA THR A 124 18.60 27.96 29.81
C THR A 124 19.44 27.01 28.97
N LEU A 125 19.04 26.77 27.71
CA LEU A 125 19.77 25.90 26.79
C LEU A 125 21.15 26.48 26.41
N SER A 126 21.25 27.79 26.20
CA SER A 126 22.53 28.45 25.85
C SER A 126 23.60 28.34 26.94
N ALA A 127 23.18 28.21 28.21
CA ALA A 127 24.07 28.05 29.36
C ALA A 127 24.64 26.62 29.51
N LEU A 128 24.03 25.63 28.85
CA LEU A 128 24.48 24.25 28.90
C LEU A 128 25.73 24.02 28.04
N SER A 129 26.55 23.06 28.45
CA SER A 129 27.67 22.57 27.65
C SER A 129 27.18 21.74 26.45
N LEU A 130 28.00 21.66 25.38
CA LEU A 130 27.68 20.86 24.19
C LEU A 130 27.31 19.41 24.53
N ARG A 131 28.07 18.78 25.44
CA ARG A 131 27.81 17.40 25.88
C ARG A 131 26.47 17.24 26.60
N GLN A 132 26.08 18.23 27.42
CA GLN A 132 24.77 18.23 28.08
C GLN A 132 23.63 18.43 27.08
N LEU A 133 23.81 19.30 26.10
CA LEU A 133 22.84 19.51 25.02
C LEU A 133 22.67 18.25 24.18
N GLU A 134 23.76 17.58 23.80
CA GLU A 134 23.72 16.32 23.04
C GLU A 134 23.01 15.18 23.80
N LEU A 135 23.28 15.05 25.11
CA LEU A 135 22.55 14.10 25.96
C LEU A 135 21.05 14.42 26.03
N ARG A 136 20.70 15.71 26.12
CA ARG A 136 19.30 16.15 26.15
C ARG A 136 18.59 15.88 24.81
N VAL A 137 19.29 16.07 23.68
CA VAL A 137 18.77 15.70 22.35
C VAL A 137 18.50 14.21 22.28
N ALA A 138 19.43 13.35 22.74
CA ALA A 138 19.22 11.91 22.75
C ALA A 138 18.01 11.50 23.60
N GLN A 139 17.83 12.15 24.77
CA GLN A 139 16.69 11.90 25.65
C GLN A 139 15.36 12.32 25.02
N VAL A 140 15.29 13.52 24.44
CA VAL A 140 14.06 14.01 23.77
C VAL A 140 13.70 13.15 22.55
N LEU A 141 14.70 12.61 21.84
CA LEU A 141 14.46 11.66 20.74
C LEU A 141 13.88 10.33 21.23
N ASP A 142 14.33 9.82 22.38
CA ASP A 142 13.78 8.60 23.00
C ASP A 142 12.35 8.84 23.50
N ASP A 143 12.12 9.96 24.18
CA ASP A 143 10.79 10.38 24.64
C ASP A 143 9.81 10.56 23.45
N LEU A 144 10.28 11.15 22.35
CA LEU A 144 9.50 11.30 21.12
C LEU A 144 9.16 9.93 20.51
N GLN A 145 10.11 9.00 20.49
CA GLN A 145 9.88 7.63 20.00
C GLN A 145 8.82 6.90 20.85
N ASN A 146 8.90 7.02 22.18
CA ASN A 146 7.94 6.43 23.10
C ASN A 146 6.55 7.04 22.91
N SER A 147 6.47 8.37 22.80
CA SER A 147 5.22 9.09 22.51
C SER A 147 4.59 8.66 21.18
N GLN A 148 5.39 8.46 20.13
CA GLN A 148 4.90 7.94 18.85
C GLN A 148 4.39 6.49 18.94
N ASN A 149 5.07 5.63 19.72
CA ASN A 149 4.62 4.26 19.95
C ASN A 149 3.27 4.23 20.68
N ASP A 150 3.09 5.07 21.70
CA ASP A 150 1.84 5.24 22.42
C ASP A 150 0.72 5.76 21.50
N LEU A 151 1.04 6.75 20.65
CA LEU A 151 0.11 7.29 19.66
C LEU A 151 -0.36 6.20 18.67
N ALA A 152 0.55 5.35 18.22
CA ALA A 152 0.20 4.21 17.36
C ALA A 152 -0.69 3.21 18.10
N ALA A 153 -0.39 2.89 19.36
CA ALA A 153 -1.19 1.99 20.18
C ALA A 153 -2.61 2.53 20.42
N TYR A 154 -2.76 3.81 20.76
CA TYR A 154 -4.07 4.42 20.98
C TYR A 154 -4.89 4.54 19.70
N ASN A 155 -4.27 4.84 18.55
CA ASN A 155 -4.97 4.87 17.27
C ASN A 155 -5.48 3.48 16.85
N SER A 156 -4.67 2.43 17.01
CA SER A 156 -5.11 1.05 16.77
C SER A 156 -6.27 0.66 17.69
N GLN A 157 -6.20 1.02 18.99
CA GLN A 157 -7.30 0.80 19.93
C GLN A 157 -8.56 1.56 19.56
N LEU A 158 -8.46 2.81 19.11
CA LEU A 158 -9.60 3.60 18.62
C LEU A 158 -10.26 2.98 17.39
N VAL A 159 -9.46 2.57 16.38
CA VAL A 159 -9.98 1.91 15.17
C VAL A 159 -10.65 0.58 15.54
N SER A 160 -10.03 -0.19 16.43
CA SER A 160 -10.61 -1.41 16.97
C SER A 160 -11.95 -1.11 17.65
N LEU A 161 -12.03 -0.10 18.52
CA LEU A 161 -13.27 0.28 19.21
C LEU A 161 -14.36 0.71 18.22
N GLN A 162 -14.04 1.59 17.26
CA GLN A 162 -14.97 2.08 16.24
C GLN A 162 -15.56 0.96 15.39
N THR A 163 -14.76 -0.06 15.12
CA THR A 163 -15.15 -1.18 14.28
C THR A 163 -15.63 -2.41 15.07
N GLN A 164 -15.69 -2.30 16.40
CA GLN A 164 -16.16 -3.37 17.29
C GLN A 164 -17.61 -3.79 17.02
N PRO A 165 -18.59 -2.90 16.78
CA PRO A 165 -19.99 -3.30 16.56
C PRO A 165 -20.16 -4.25 15.37
N GLU A 166 -19.55 -3.94 14.23
CA GLU A 166 -19.60 -4.78 13.02
C GLU A 166 -18.93 -6.15 13.26
N ARG A 167 -17.79 -6.17 13.97
CA ARG A 167 -17.09 -7.42 14.30
C ARG A 167 -17.91 -8.32 15.23
N VAL A 168 -18.49 -7.73 16.27
CA VAL A 168 -19.34 -8.45 17.23
C VAL A 168 -20.57 -9.01 16.52
N GLN A 169 -21.23 -8.21 15.66
CA GLN A 169 -22.40 -8.66 14.92
C GLN A 169 -22.09 -9.86 14.02
N ASN A 170 -20.99 -9.82 13.26
CA ASN A 170 -20.56 -10.93 12.41
C ASN A 170 -20.16 -12.18 13.23
N ALA A 171 -19.47 -11.99 14.36
CA ALA A 171 -19.08 -13.08 15.24
C ALA A 171 -20.30 -13.75 15.89
N MET A 172 -21.26 -12.95 16.38
CA MET A 172 -22.51 -13.44 16.96
C MET A 172 -23.36 -14.17 15.92
N TYR A 173 -23.45 -13.66 14.69
CA TYR A 173 -24.17 -14.33 13.60
C TYR A 173 -23.55 -15.70 13.29
N THR A 174 -22.23 -15.76 13.14
CA THR A 174 -21.50 -17.01 12.86
C THR A 174 -21.66 -18.02 14.01
N ALA A 175 -21.50 -17.58 15.25
CA ALA A 175 -21.69 -18.42 16.43
C ALA A 175 -23.14 -18.94 16.52
N SER A 176 -24.13 -18.09 16.21
CA SER A 176 -25.55 -18.49 16.18
C SER A 176 -25.83 -19.57 15.12
N GLN A 177 -25.26 -19.44 13.91
CA GLN A 177 -25.37 -20.47 12.88
C GLN A 177 -24.74 -21.79 13.32
N GLN A 178 -23.56 -21.75 13.95
CA GLN A 178 -22.89 -22.94 14.46
C GLN A 178 -23.70 -23.61 15.59
N ILE A 179 -24.30 -22.83 16.47
CA ILE A 179 -25.20 -23.35 17.52
C ILE A 179 -26.41 -24.05 16.89
N GLN A 180 -27.00 -23.49 15.83
CA GLN A 180 -28.10 -24.15 15.11
C GLN A 180 -27.66 -25.47 14.47
N GLN A 181 -26.48 -25.51 13.85
CA GLN A 181 -25.93 -26.75 13.29
C GLN A 181 -25.67 -27.80 14.38
N ILE A 182 -25.12 -27.41 15.53
CA ILE A 182 -24.91 -28.30 16.67
C ILE A 182 -26.25 -28.81 17.20
N ARG A 183 -27.26 -27.94 17.32
CA ARG A 183 -28.61 -28.32 17.75
C ARG A 183 -29.24 -29.31 16.79
N ASN A 184 -29.20 -29.06 15.48
CA ASN A 184 -29.73 -29.98 14.48
C ASN A 184 -29.06 -31.36 14.50
N ARG A 185 -27.74 -31.41 14.80
CA ARG A 185 -27.00 -32.67 14.99
C ARG A 185 -27.41 -33.38 16.28
N LEU A 186 -27.55 -32.65 17.39
CA LEU A 186 -27.99 -33.20 18.68
C LEU A 186 -29.43 -33.74 18.61
N ASP A 187 -30.31 -33.07 17.85
CA ASP A 187 -31.71 -33.45 17.67
C ASP A 187 -31.90 -34.64 16.71
N GLY A 188 -30.84 -35.07 16.00
CA GLY A 188 -30.87 -36.25 15.12
C GLY A 188 -31.67 -36.09 13.83
N ASN A 189 -31.94 -34.85 13.40
CA ASN A 189 -32.80 -34.54 12.25
C ASN A 189 -32.11 -34.68 10.87
N ASN A 190 -30.87 -35.17 10.81
CA ASN A 190 -30.13 -35.35 9.56
C ASN A 190 -30.32 -36.78 9.01
N VAL A 191 -30.97 -36.89 7.85
CA VAL A 191 -31.22 -38.17 7.17
C VAL A 191 -29.90 -38.78 6.68
N GLY A 192 -29.48 -39.90 7.27
CA GLY A 192 -28.31 -40.69 6.84
C GLY A 192 -27.06 -40.64 7.73
N GLU A 193 -27.07 -39.91 8.86
CA GLU A 193 -25.96 -39.91 9.84
C GLU A 193 -26.14 -41.02 10.90
N ALA A 194 -25.03 -41.65 11.30
CA ALA A 194 -25.02 -42.68 12.35
C ALA A 194 -25.37 -42.08 13.73
N ALA A 195 -25.97 -42.88 14.62
CA ALA A 195 -26.31 -42.44 15.97
C ALA A 195 -25.09 -41.89 16.72
N LEU A 196 -25.24 -40.69 17.30
CA LEU A 196 -24.17 -40.03 18.04
C LEU A 196 -23.75 -40.85 19.27
N ARG A 197 -22.45 -40.97 19.50
CA ARG A 197 -21.91 -41.58 20.73
C ARG A 197 -22.22 -40.68 21.94
N PRO A 198 -22.41 -41.25 23.15
CA PRO A 198 -22.58 -40.45 24.37
C PRO A 198 -21.44 -39.43 24.60
N SER A 199 -20.18 -39.85 24.41
CA SER A 199 -19.01 -38.96 24.50
C SER A 199 -19.05 -37.79 23.51
N GLN A 200 -19.55 -38.06 22.30
CA GLN A 200 -19.68 -37.06 21.24
C GLN A 200 -20.85 -36.09 21.51
N GLN A 201 -21.94 -36.55 22.13
CA GLN A 201 -23.03 -35.68 22.58
C GLN A 201 -22.53 -34.69 23.64
N VAL A 202 -21.76 -35.16 24.62
CA VAL A 202 -21.13 -34.32 25.65
C VAL A 202 -20.19 -33.30 25.03
N LEU A 203 -19.36 -33.70 24.06
CA LEU A 203 -18.48 -32.79 23.32
C LEU A 203 -19.27 -31.69 22.58
N LEU A 204 -20.36 -32.05 21.92
CA LEU A 204 -21.22 -31.10 21.20
C LEU A 204 -21.92 -30.12 22.16
N GLN A 205 -22.37 -30.59 23.32
CA GLN A 205 -22.92 -29.73 24.37
C GLN A 205 -21.85 -28.79 24.96
N ALA A 206 -20.63 -29.27 25.19
CA ALA A 206 -19.50 -28.43 25.60
C ALA A 206 -19.16 -27.37 24.54
N LYS A 207 -19.15 -27.73 23.25
CA LYS A 207 -18.95 -26.77 22.15
C LYS A 207 -20.07 -25.73 22.08
N GLN A 208 -21.32 -26.13 22.29
CA GLN A 208 -22.45 -25.20 22.37
C GLN A 208 -22.29 -24.23 23.53
N ALA A 209 -21.89 -24.71 24.70
CA ALA A 209 -21.63 -23.87 25.87
C ALA A 209 -20.47 -22.89 25.66
N LEU A 210 -19.41 -23.32 24.96
CA LEU A 210 -18.32 -22.43 24.54
C LEU A 210 -18.83 -21.31 23.62
N LEU A 211 -19.62 -21.64 22.61
CA LEU A 211 -20.19 -20.64 21.71
C LEU A 211 -21.13 -19.68 22.45
N ASN A 212 -21.92 -20.18 23.40
CA ASN A 212 -22.75 -19.32 24.26
C ASN A 212 -21.90 -18.41 25.16
N ALA A 213 -20.82 -18.91 25.76
CA ALA A 213 -19.90 -18.11 26.56
C ALA A 213 -19.21 -17.03 25.72
N GLN A 214 -18.85 -17.35 24.47
CA GLN A 214 -18.31 -16.37 23.52
C GLN A 214 -19.35 -15.32 23.13
N ILE A 215 -20.60 -15.71 22.85
CA ILE A 215 -21.69 -14.76 22.58
C ILE A 215 -21.90 -13.84 23.79
N ASP A 216 -21.88 -14.38 25.01
CA ASP A 216 -22.00 -13.59 26.25
C ASP A 216 -20.83 -12.62 26.43
N GLN A 217 -19.58 -13.05 26.16
CA GLN A 217 -18.41 -12.17 26.14
C GLN A 217 -18.58 -11.04 25.13
N GLN A 218 -18.99 -11.36 23.90
CA GLN A 218 -19.18 -10.39 22.82
C GLN A 218 -20.31 -9.40 23.16
N ARG A 219 -21.42 -9.89 23.72
CA ARG A 219 -22.50 -9.04 24.23
C ARG A 219 -22.04 -8.15 25.36
N LYS A 220 -21.31 -8.67 26.36
CA LYS A 220 -20.76 -7.85 27.44
C LYS A 220 -19.76 -6.81 26.95
N SER A 221 -19.03 -7.11 25.87
CA SER A 221 -18.19 -6.14 25.18
C SER A 221 -19.00 -5.03 24.49
N LEU A 222 -20.28 -5.30 24.15
CA LEU A 222 -21.25 -4.29 23.69
C LEU A 222 -22.06 -3.67 24.84
N GLU A 223 -22.31 -4.34 25.95
CA GLU A 223 -23.08 -3.82 27.11
C GLU A 223 -22.23 -2.88 27.97
N GLY A 224 -20.93 -3.18 28.13
CA GLY A 224 -19.93 -2.20 28.57
C GLY A 224 -19.77 -1.03 27.59
N ASN A 225 -20.61 -1.01 26.56
CA ASN A 225 -20.68 -0.07 25.47
C ASN A 225 -22.11 0.53 25.33
N THR A 226 -23.18 -0.04 25.91
CA THR A 226 -24.59 0.40 25.68
C THR A 226 -25.53 0.46 26.91
N VAL A 227 -25.07 0.38 28.15
CA VAL A 227 -25.95 0.49 29.35
C VAL A 227 -25.68 1.85 30.01
N LEU A 228 -26.59 2.84 30.10
CA LEU A 228 -28.01 2.82 30.48
C LEU A 228 -28.88 3.79 29.64
N GLN A 229 -29.89 3.28 28.94
CA GLN A 229 -30.98 4.09 28.37
C GLN A 229 -32.21 4.23 29.32
N ASP A 230 -32.15 3.65 30.53
CA ASP A 230 -33.33 3.55 31.43
C ASP A 230 -33.17 4.22 32.81
N THR A 231 -32.18 5.08 33.02
CA THR A 231 -32.17 5.98 34.19
C THR A 231 -31.89 7.41 33.77
N LEU A 232 -32.96 8.20 33.82
CA LEU A 232 -33.05 9.63 33.55
C LEU A 232 -31.85 10.44 34.10
N HIS A 233 -31.17 11.11 33.17
CA HIS A 233 -30.60 12.47 33.27
C HIS A 233 -29.12 12.75 33.65
N GLU A 234 -28.21 11.78 33.85
CA GLU A 234 -26.80 12.18 34.13
C GLU A 234 -25.67 11.20 33.71
N GLY A 235 -25.95 10.09 33.03
CA GLY A 235 -24.92 9.10 32.66
C GLY A 235 -24.48 9.18 31.21
N ASN A 236 -23.29 9.73 30.93
CA ASN A 236 -22.62 9.51 29.65
C ASN A 236 -22.46 8.00 29.40
N THR A 237 -22.62 7.60 28.14
CA THR A 237 -22.55 6.20 27.72
C THR A 237 -21.10 5.69 27.79
N VAL A 238 -20.89 4.49 28.30
CA VAL A 238 -19.56 3.88 28.49
C VAL A 238 -18.76 3.71 27.18
N LEU A 239 -19.43 3.56 26.03
CA LEU A 239 -18.80 3.64 24.69
C LEU A 239 -18.15 4.98 24.46
N GLN A 240 -18.96 6.03 24.66
CA GLN A 240 -18.56 7.40 24.44
C GLN A 240 -17.48 7.78 25.42
N ASP A 241 -17.58 7.39 26.70
CA ASP A 241 -16.53 7.65 27.68
C ASP A 241 -15.24 6.89 27.35
N THR A 242 -15.28 5.64 26.90
CA THR A 242 -14.05 4.90 26.53
C THR A 242 -13.42 5.45 25.26
N GLN A 243 -14.25 5.83 24.28
CA GLN A 243 -13.81 6.51 23.07
C GLN A 243 -13.21 7.88 23.41
N ASP A 244 -13.86 8.65 24.26
CA ASP A 244 -13.43 9.97 24.71
C ASP A 244 -12.15 9.85 25.54
N THR A 245 -12.00 8.82 26.39
CA THR A 245 -10.73 8.50 27.07
C THR A 245 -9.60 8.29 26.08
N LEU A 246 -9.81 7.41 25.10
CA LEU A 246 -8.79 7.11 24.10
C LEU A 246 -8.50 8.31 23.19
N GLN A 247 -9.51 9.11 22.86
CA GLN A 247 -9.35 10.36 22.13
C GLN A 247 -8.55 11.38 22.95
N LYS A 248 -8.85 11.56 24.24
CA LYS A 248 -8.10 12.44 25.13
C LYS A 248 -6.67 11.97 25.35
N GLN A 249 -6.44 10.66 25.45
CA GLN A 249 -5.09 10.09 25.49
C GLN A 249 -4.34 10.34 24.19
N ARG A 250 -4.98 10.11 23.04
CA ARG A 250 -4.40 10.46 21.73
C ARG A 250 -4.08 11.95 21.65
N ASP A 251 -4.99 12.83 22.09
CA ASP A 251 -4.81 14.28 22.04
C ASP A 251 -3.66 14.72 22.96
N TYR A 252 -3.57 14.17 24.17
CA TYR A 252 -2.45 14.36 25.09
C TYR A 252 -1.13 13.94 24.45
N VAL A 253 -1.05 12.72 23.92
CA VAL A 253 0.18 12.20 23.30
C VAL A 253 0.54 13.00 22.04
N THR A 254 -0.45 13.46 21.27
CA THR A 254 -0.22 14.32 20.10
C THR A 254 0.34 15.67 20.53
N ALA A 255 -0.25 16.31 21.54
CA ALA A 255 0.23 17.58 22.08
C ALA A 255 1.63 17.44 22.68
N ASN A 256 1.88 16.36 23.44
CA ASN A 256 3.19 16.05 24.00
C ASN A 256 4.24 15.82 22.90
N SER A 257 3.88 15.09 21.83
CA SER A 257 4.77 14.86 20.68
C SER A 257 5.13 16.19 20.00
N ASN A 258 4.15 17.07 19.77
CA ASN A 258 4.40 18.40 19.20
C ASN A 258 5.31 19.24 20.10
N ARG A 259 5.12 19.18 21.43
CA ARG A 259 5.99 19.86 22.38
C ARG A 259 7.42 19.31 22.35
N LEU A 260 7.58 17.99 22.31
CA LEU A 260 8.89 17.33 22.20
C LEU A 260 9.58 17.69 20.87
N GLU A 261 8.83 17.73 19.76
CA GLU A 261 9.35 18.21 18.47
C GLU A 261 9.81 19.67 18.55
N HIS A 262 9.05 20.54 19.22
CA HIS A 262 9.43 21.94 19.42
C HIS A 262 10.68 22.09 20.31
N GLN A 263 10.71 21.38 21.45
CA GLN A 263 11.89 21.34 22.32
C GLN A 263 13.12 20.80 21.60
N LEU A 264 12.94 19.81 20.74
CA LEU A 264 14.01 19.27 19.90
C LEU A 264 14.53 20.31 18.90
N GLN A 265 13.67 21.15 18.31
CA GLN A 265 14.08 22.26 17.44
C GLN A 265 14.92 23.30 18.21
N LEU A 266 14.46 23.73 19.40
CA LEU A 266 15.20 24.69 20.22
C LEU A 266 16.53 24.11 20.72
N LEU A 267 16.56 22.84 21.13
CA LEU A 267 17.78 22.14 21.49
C LEU A 267 18.77 22.07 20.33
N GLN A 268 18.28 21.85 19.11
CA GLN A 268 19.12 21.83 17.91
C GLN A 268 19.66 23.20 17.57
N GLU A 269 18.86 24.26 17.68
CA GLU A 269 19.34 25.62 17.51
C GLU A 269 20.50 25.91 18.49
N ALA A 270 20.35 25.52 19.76
CA ALA A 270 21.38 25.67 20.77
C ALA A 270 22.63 24.80 20.50
N VAL A 271 22.47 23.53 20.09
CA VAL A 271 23.59 22.64 19.72
C VAL A 271 24.33 23.18 18.51
N ASN A 272 23.61 23.59 17.47
CA ASN A 272 24.18 24.10 16.22
C ASN A 272 24.94 25.40 16.47
N SER A 273 24.34 26.32 17.22
CA SER A 273 25.00 27.55 17.65
C SER A 273 26.25 27.26 18.49
N LYS A 274 26.17 26.39 19.51
CA LYS A 274 27.35 26.02 20.32
C LYS A 274 28.44 25.36 19.52
N ARG A 275 28.11 24.44 18.59
CA ARG A 275 29.08 23.81 17.70
C ARG A 275 29.73 24.84 16.79
N LEU A 276 28.95 25.71 16.16
CA LEU A 276 29.47 26.76 15.30
C LEU A 276 30.38 27.71 16.08
N THR A 277 29.96 28.18 17.26
CA THR A 277 30.79 29.06 18.10
C THR A 277 32.06 28.38 18.60
N LEU A 278 32.01 27.09 18.95
CA LEU A 278 33.21 26.34 19.34
C LEU A 278 34.17 26.22 18.16
N THR A 279 33.64 25.86 16.98
CA THR A 279 34.40 25.78 15.73
C THR A 279 34.97 27.15 15.33
N GLU A 280 34.20 28.22 15.42
CA GLU A 280 34.62 29.60 15.16
C GLU A 280 35.67 30.07 16.16
N LYS A 281 35.59 29.62 17.41
CA LYS A 281 36.61 29.93 18.42
C LYS A 281 37.92 29.20 18.13
N THR A 282 37.88 27.91 17.82
CA THR A 282 39.07 27.16 17.37
C THR A 282 39.63 27.75 16.08
N ALA A 283 38.76 28.18 15.17
CA ALA A 283 39.12 28.92 13.98
C ALA A 283 39.81 30.25 14.33
N GLN A 284 39.28 31.04 15.24
CA GLN A 284 39.85 32.33 15.65
C GLN A 284 41.14 32.19 16.45
N GLU A 285 41.26 31.18 17.30
CA GLU A 285 42.51 30.81 17.98
C GLU A 285 43.59 30.44 16.95
N ALA A 286 43.19 29.89 15.80
CA ALA A 286 44.08 29.68 14.66
C ALA A 286 44.49 30.94 13.89
N ILE A 287 43.80 32.05 14.14
CA ILE A 287 43.94 33.33 13.43
C ILE A 287 44.54 34.41 14.33
N SER A 288 44.47 34.24 15.66
CA SER A 288 44.71 35.33 16.61
C SER A 288 46.19 35.74 16.65
N PRO A 289 46.52 37.05 16.60
CA PRO A 289 47.86 37.54 16.27
C PRO A 289 48.73 37.86 17.52
N ASP A 290 48.38 37.33 18.69
CA ASP A 290 48.59 38.11 19.92
C ASP A 290 49.96 38.03 20.60
N GLU A 291 51.00 37.50 19.93
CA GLU A 291 52.39 37.65 20.42
C GLU A 291 53.48 37.75 19.35
N THR A 292 53.17 37.51 18.05
CA THR A 292 54.22 37.24 17.04
C THR A 292 53.99 37.89 15.67
N ALA A 293 53.40 39.09 15.60
CA ALA A 293 53.19 39.84 14.36
C ALA A 293 54.46 40.06 13.51
N ARG A 294 55.66 39.99 14.11
CA ARG A 294 56.96 40.03 13.41
C ARG A 294 57.40 38.68 12.83
N ILE A 295 57.07 37.56 13.49
CA ILE A 295 57.41 36.19 13.05
C ILE A 295 56.41 35.70 11.99
N GLN A 296 55.16 36.16 12.05
CA GLN A 296 54.15 35.92 11.00
C GLN A 296 54.44 36.65 9.67
N ALA A 297 55.37 37.62 9.65
CA ALA A 297 55.84 38.24 8.41
C ALA A 297 56.80 37.34 7.62
N ASN A 298 57.29 36.24 8.23
CA ASN A 298 58.06 35.22 7.56
C ASN A 298 57.18 34.51 6.51
N PRO A 299 57.62 34.42 5.24
CA PRO A 299 56.82 33.85 4.16
C PRO A 299 56.46 32.36 4.39
N LEU A 300 57.32 31.59 5.06
CA LEU A 300 57.08 30.18 5.37
C LEU A 300 55.97 30.00 6.41
N VAL A 301 56.05 30.74 7.53
CA VAL A 301 55.02 30.73 8.59
C VAL A 301 53.66 31.17 8.03
N LYS A 302 53.66 32.19 7.15
CA LYS A 302 52.43 32.68 6.52
C LYS A 302 51.78 31.65 5.60
N GLN A 303 52.57 30.91 4.81
CA GLN A 303 52.04 29.84 3.97
C GLN A 303 51.39 28.73 4.81
N GLU A 304 52.02 28.33 5.91
CA GLU A 304 51.49 27.28 6.79
C GLU A 304 50.23 27.75 7.56
N LEU A 305 50.17 29.03 7.92
CA LEU A 305 48.95 29.66 8.47
C LEU A 305 47.80 29.70 7.46
N ASP A 306 48.07 30.01 6.19
CA ASP A 306 47.04 30.00 5.13
C ASP A 306 46.41 28.60 4.95
N ILE A 307 47.19 27.53 5.12
CA ILE A 307 46.66 26.14 5.12
C ILE A 307 45.74 25.93 6.33
N ASN A 308 46.12 26.41 7.52
CA ASN A 308 45.28 26.33 8.71
C ASN A 308 43.99 27.14 8.56
N HIS A 309 44.05 28.33 7.93
CA HIS A 309 42.88 29.11 7.56
C HIS A 309 41.92 28.33 6.65
N GLN A 310 42.44 27.65 5.64
CA GLN A 310 41.61 26.81 4.75
C GLN A 310 40.98 25.64 5.49
N LEU A 311 41.72 24.96 6.38
CA LEU A 311 41.20 23.85 7.20
C LEU A 311 40.12 24.32 8.18
N SER A 312 40.34 25.47 8.79
CA SER A 312 39.36 26.15 9.65
C SER A 312 38.06 26.46 8.89
N GLN A 313 38.16 27.02 7.68
CA GLN A 313 36.98 27.27 6.83
C GLN A 313 36.27 25.96 6.44
N ARG A 314 37.03 24.90 6.12
CA ARG A 314 36.45 23.57 5.84
C ARG A 314 35.73 23.00 7.06
N LEU A 315 36.27 23.18 8.27
CA LEU A 315 35.63 22.74 9.51
C LEU A 315 34.31 23.46 9.77
N ILE A 316 34.23 24.77 9.50
CA ILE A 316 32.98 25.54 9.58
C ILE A 316 31.95 24.98 8.59
N VAL A 317 32.33 24.81 7.32
CA VAL A 317 31.44 24.27 6.28
C VAL A 317 31.01 22.83 6.60
N ALA A 318 31.89 22.00 7.13
CA ALA A 318 31.55 20.66 7.61
C ALA A 318 30.57 20.74 8.80
N THR A 319 30.73 21.69 9.70
CA THR A 319 29.78 21.88 10.81
C THR A 319 28.39 22.26 10.28
N GLU A 320 28.29 23.21 9.35
CA GLU A 320 27.03 23.63 8.72
C GLU A 320 26.34 22.49 7.94
N ASN A 321 27.10 21.77 7.12
CA ASN A 321 26.60 20.62 6.36
C ASN A 321 26.08 19.50 7.29
N GLY A 322 26.75 19.27 8.42
CA GLY A 322 26.31 18.30 9.43
C GLY A 322 24.96 18.69 10.03
N ASN A 323 24.75 19.98 10.29
CA ASN A 323 23.49 20.49 10.81
C ASN A 323 22.33 20.30 9.80
N MET A 324 22.57 20.54 8.51
CA MET A 324 21.58 20.29 7.45
C MET A 324 21.22 18.80 7.34
N LEU A 325 22.21 17.90 7.36
CA LEU A 325 21.97 16.45 7.33
C LEU A 325 21.13 15.98 8.52
N MET A 326 21.38 16.52 9.72
CA MET A 326 20.59 16.20 10.90
C MET A 326 19.11 16.61 10.72
N GLN A 327 18.83 17.80 10.20
CA GLN A 327 17.47 18.26 9.92
C GLN A 327 16.76 17.35 8.90
N GLN A 328 17.46 16.95 7.84
CA GLN A 328 16.92 16.01 6.85
C GLN A 328 16.61 14.65 7.47
N ASN A 329 17.49 14.15 8.35
CA ASN A 329 17.30 12.86 9.02
C ASN A 329 15.99 12.83 9.83
N ILE A 330 15.71 13.88 10.59
CA ILE A 330 14.47 14.00 11.38
C ILE A 330 13.25 14.07 10.49
N LYS A 331 13.31 14.88 9.43
CA LYS A 331 12.19 15.01 8.47
C LYS A 331 11.85 13.67 7.83
N VAL A 332 12.86 12.92 7.37
CA VAL A 332 12.67 11.59 6.78
C VAL A 332 12.21 10.58 7.82
N LYS A 333 12.76 10.61 9.04
CA LYS A 333 12.32 9.73 10.14
C LYS A 333 10.84 9.97 10.47
N ASN A 334 10.41 11.22 10.62
CA ASN A 334 9.00 11.57 10.87
C ASN A 334 8.07 11.14 9.73
N TRP A 335 8.54 11.12 8.48
CA TRP A 335 7.79 10.56 7.36
C TRP A 335 7.72 9.04 7.39
N LEU A 336 8.83 8.38 7.74
CA LEU A 336 8.90 6.94 7.92
C LEU A 336 7.94 6.47 9.01
N ASP A 337 7.93 7.12 10.18
CA ASP A 337 7.07 6.75 11.30
C ASP A 337 5.58 6.92 10.93
N ARG A 338 5.24 8.02 10.24
CA ARG A 338 3.88 8.22 9.68
C ARG A 338 3.49 7.14 8.66
N ALA A 339 4.41 6.75 7.78
CA ALA A 339 4.16 5.71 6.79
C ALA A 339 3.94 4.33 7.46
N LEU A 340 4.78 3.97 8.44
CA LEU A 340 4.63 2.73 9.23
C LEU A 340 3.31 2.69 9.99
N GLN A 341 2.90 3.81 10.59
CA GLN A 341 1.62 3.94 11.26
C GLN A 341 0.46 3.79 10.27
N SER A 342 0.53 4.45 9.12
CA SER A 342 -0.47 4.34 8.06
C SER A 342 -0.60 2.89 7.58
N GLU A 343 0.49 2.15 7.42
CA GLU A 343 0.47 0.72 7.06
C GLU A 343 -0.28 -0.13 8.08
N ARG A 344 -0.02 0.05 9.38
CA ARG A 344 -0.73 -0.69 10.43
C ARG A 344 -2.22 -0.36 10.40
N ASN A 345 -2.56 0.92 10.36
CA ASN A 345 -3.95 1.39 10.31
C ASN A 345 -4.70 0.85 9.08
N ILE A 346 -4.07 0.88 7.90
CA ILE A 346 -4.64 0.36 6.65
C ILE A 346 -4.90 -1.14 6.77
N LYS A 347 -3.94 -1.92 7.27
CA LYS A 347 -4.12 -3.38 7.43
C LYS A 347 -5.26 -3.71 8.37
N GLU A 348 -5.39 -3.00 9.48
CA GLU A 348 -6.51 -3.15 10.41
C GLU A 348 -7.84 -2.75 9.76
N GLN A 349 -7.90 -1.58 9.12
CA GLN A 349 -9.10 -1.08 8.47
C GLN A 349 -9.56 -2.00 7.32
N ILE A 350 -8.65 -2.55 6.52
CA ILE A 350 -8.96 -3.56 5.50
C ILE A 350 -9.51 -4.83 6.14
N ALA A 351 -8.92 -5.28 7.25
CA ALA A 351 -9.37 -6.50 7.92
C ALA A 351 -10.80 -6.37 8.44
N VAL A 352 -11.19 -5.17 8.90
CA VAL A 352 -12.49 -4.96 9.52
C VAL A 352 -13.57 -4.45 8.56
N LEU A 353 -13.27 -3.46 7.71
CA LEU A 353 -14.27 -2.80 6.85
C LEU A 353 -14.49 -3.51 5.51
N LYS A 354 -14.24 -4.82 5.41
CA LYS A 354 -14.42 -5.59 4.17
C LYS A 354 -15.85 -5.42 3.66
N GLY A 355 -16.01 -4.72 2.54
CA GLY A 355 -17.30 -4.49 1.87
C GLY A 355 -17.96 -3.13 2.16
N SER A 356 -17.40 -2.30 3.06
CA SER A 356 -17.90 -0.94 3.29
C SER A 356 -17.37 0.04 2.24
N LEU A 357 -18.26 0.89 1.72
CA LEU A 357 -17.90 1.95 0.76
C LEU A 357 -17.00 3.04 1.37
N LEU A 358 -16.95 3.13 2.71
CA LEU A 358 -16.07 4.05 3.43
C LEU A 358 -14.60 3.62 3.32
N LEU A 359 -14.33 2.32 3.23
CA LEU A 359 -12.98 1.78 3.14
C LEU A 359 -12.28 2.31 1.88
N SER A 360 -12.91 2.23 0.71
CA SER A 360 -12.31 2.71 -0.54
C SER A 360 -11.94 4.19 -0.47
N ARG A 361 -12.75 5.04 0.19
CA ARG A 361 -12.46 6.47 0.38
C ARG A 361 -11.21 6.70 1.23
N ILE A 362 -11.12 6.02 2.37
CA ILE A 362 -9.97 6.15 3.27
C ILE A 362 -8.70 5.65 2.59
N LEU A 363 -8.76 4.51 1.90
CA LEU A 363 -7.61 3.93 1.19
C LEU A 363 -7.09 4.87 0.10
N TYR A 364 -7.96 5.58 -0.64
CA TYR A 364 -7.53 6.54 -1.65
C TYR A 364 -6.94 7.83 -1.08
N GLN A 365 -7.55 8.39 -0.03
CA GLN A 365 -7.02 9.60 0.61
C GLN A 365 -5.60 9.36 1.14
N GLN A 366 -5.37 8.19 1.73
CA GLN A 366 -4.06 7.79 2.23
C GLN A 366 -3.05 7.56 1.09
N GLN A 367 -3.48 7.10 -0.08
CA GLN A 367 -2.60 6.94 -1.24
C GLN A 367 -1.98 8.27 -1.70
N GLN A 368 -2.70 9.39 -1.60
CA GLN A 368 -2.23 10.71 -2.03
C GLN A 368 -1.27 11.37 -1.04
N THR A 369 -1.35 11.00 0.25
CA THR A 369 -0.49 11.56 1.29
C THR A 369 0.87 10.86 1.40
N LEU A 370 1.11 9.78 0.63
CA LEU A 370 2.38 9.07 0.63
C LEU A 370 3.46 9.90 -0.08
N PRO A 371 4.62 10.14 0.54
CA PRO A 371 5.71 10.89 -0.08
C PRO A 371 6.21 10.18 -1.35
N SER A 372 6.59 10.99 -2.34
CA SER A 372 7.07 10.52 -3.65
C SER A 372 8.55 10.14 -3.57
N ALA A 373 8.96 9.06 -4.24
CA ALA A 373 10.36 8.65 -4.29
C ALA A 373 11.27 9.70 -4.96
N ASP A 374 10.72 10.54 -5.83
CA ASP A 374 11.44 11.59 -6.55
C ASP A 374 11.90 12.75 -5.64
N GLU A 375 11.39 12.84 -4.40
CA GLU A 375 11.77 13.88 -3.43
C GLU A 375 12.95 13.46 -2.53
N LEU A 376 13.42 12.21 -2.60
CA LEU A 376 14.49 11.69 -1.74
C LEU A 376 15.80 11.61 -2.53
N GLU A 377 16.74 12.49 -2.21
CA GLU A 377 18.08 12.50 -2.80
C GLU A 377 18.88 11.25 -2.38
N ASP A 378 19.57 10.62 -3.33
CA ASP A 378 20.39 9.42 -3.08
C ASP A 378 21.67 9.78 -2.32
N MET A 379 21.80 9.27 -1.09
CA MET A 379 22.96 9.52 -0.23
C MET A 379 24.19 8.66 -0.56
N THR A 380 24.09 7.70 -1.49
CA THR A 380 25.18 6.75 -1.79
C THR A 380 26.47 7.46 -2.21
N ASN A 381 26.39 8.43 -3.12
CA ASN A 381 27.55 9.20 -3.58
C ASN A 381 28.11 10.06 -2.45
N ARG A 382 27.23 10.74 -1.70
CA ARG A 382 27.65 11.59 -0.58
C ARG A 382 28.38 10.82 0.51
N ILE A 383 27.95 9.60 0.81
CA ILE A 383 28.62 8.69 1.76
C ILE A 383 30.00 8.28 1.25
N ALA A 384 30.14 8.00 -0.06
CA ALA A 384 31.43 7.68 -0.66
C ALA A 384 32.39 8.87 -0.59
N ASP A 385 31.92 10.08 -0.90
CA ASP A 385 32.71 11.31 -0.81
C ASP A 385 33.18 11.57 0.63
N LEU A 386 32.28 11.46 1.61
CA LEU A 386 32.63 11.63 3.03
C LEU A 386 33.68 10.61 3.51
N ARG A 387 33.61 9.36 3.04
CA ARG A 387 34.61 8.33 3.37
C ARG A 387 35.97 8.62 2.75
N LEU A 388 35.98 9.11 1.50
CA LEU A 388 37.20 9.51 0.83
C LEU A 388 37.85 10.71 1.54
N GLU A 389 37.05 11.74 1.84
CA GLU A 389 37.52 12.92 2.58
C GLU A 389 38.05 12.53 3.97
N GLN A 390 37.33 11.64 4.68
CA GLN A 390 37.80 11.13 5.97
C GLN A 390 39.13 10.37 5.85
N PHE A 391 39.33 9.59 4.78
CA PHE A 391 40.60 8.91 4.52
C PHE A 391 41.75 9.91 4.28
N GLU A 392 41.52 10.94 3.45
CA GLU A 392 42.50 12.01 3.18
C GLU A 392 42.89 12.78 4.45
N ILE A 393 41.90 13.14 5.29
CA ILE A 393 42.15 13.83 6.57
C ILE A 393 42.96 12.94 7.53
N ASN A 394 42.67 11.63 7.59
CA ASN A 394 43.47 10.72 8.41
C ASN A 394 44.91 10.62 7.89
N GLN A 395 45.12 10.57 6.57
CA GLN A 395 46.47 10.57 5.99
C GLN A 395 47.26 11.83 6.36
N GLN A 396 46.63 13.01 6.31
CA GLN A 396 47.26 14.26 6.72
C GLN A 396 47.59 14.26 8.22
N ARG A 397 46.69 13.74 9.05
CA ARG A 397 46.91 13.64 10.50
C ARG A 397 48.06 12.70 10.84
N ASP A 398 48.17 11.56 10.17
CA ASP A 398 49.25 10.59 10.38
C ASP A 398 50.61 11.17 9.98
N ALA A 399 50.66 12.00 8.94
CA ALA A 399 51.87 12.71 8.52
C ALA A 399 52.36 13.75 9.56
N LEU A 400 51.44 14.29 10.36
CA LEU A 400 51.72 15.28 11.42
C LEU A 400 51.91 14.63 12.80
N PHE A 401 51.96 13.30 12.90
CA PHE A 401 52.13 12.61 14.18
C PHE A 401 53.50 12.88 14.83
N GLN A 402 54.55 13.08 14.01
CA GLN A 402 55.88 13.51 14.44
C GLN A 402 56.07 14.98 14.07
N SER A 403 55.49 15.89 14.84
CA SER A 403 55.49 17.34 14.56
C SER A 403 56.90 17.89 14.35
N ASP A 404 57.88 17.51 15.18
CA ASP A 404 59.27 17.97 15.04
C ASP A 404 59.89 17.54 13.71
N ALA A 405 59.78 16.25 13.35
CA ALA A 405 60.32 15.73 12.09
C ALA A 405 59.60 16.31 10.84
N PHE A 406 58.34 16.73 11.01
CA PHE A 406 57.60 17.41 9.97
C PHE A 406 58.09 18.86 9.78
N VAL A 407 58.30 19.59 10.88
CA VAL A 407 58.86 20.95 10.87
C VAL A 407 60.29 20.94 10.32
N ASP A 408 61.15 20.01 10.75
CA ASP A 408 62.51 19.83 10.25
C ASP A 408 62.54 19.70 8.71
N LYS A 409 61.62 18.89 8.16
CA LYS A 409 61.45 18.74 6.70
C LYS A 409 60.93 19.99 6.00
N LEU A 410 60.14 20.80 6.69
CA LEU A 410 59.59 22.04 6.17
C LEU A 410 60.66 23.14 6.08
N GLU A 411 61.63 23.07 7.00
CA GLU A 411 62.79 23.97 7.06
C GLU A 411 63.91 23.59 6.07
N GLU A 412 63.92 22.35 5.57
CA GLU A 412 64.84 21.91 4.50
C GLU A 412 64.71 22.82 3.27
N GLY A 413 65.73 23.65 3.03
CA GLY A 413 65.77 24.61 1.92
C GLY A 413 65.47 26.08 2.30
N HIS A 414 65.06 26.35 3.54
CA HIS A 414 64.74 27.70 4.06
C HIS A 414 65.67 28.17 5.19
N THR A 415 66.81 27.51 5.38
CA THR A 415 67.81 27.74 6.45
C THR A 415 68.29 29.19 6.66
N SER A 416 68.08 30.10 5.71
CA SER A 416 68.46 31.52 5.82
C SER A 416 67.37 32.38 6.48
N GLU A 417 66.14 31.89 6.54
CA GLU A 417 64.94 32.61 7.00
C GLU A 417 64.39 32.06 8.32
N VAL A 418 64.98 30.99 8.86
CA VAL A 418 64.54 30.29 10.08
C VAL A 418 65.47 30.65 11.25
N ASN A 419 64.90 31.17 12.34
CA ASN A 419 65.55 31.26 13.66
C ASN A 419 64.78 30.39 14.67
N ASP A 420 65.31 30.25 15.90
CA ASP A 420 64.66 29.47 16.96
C ASP A 420 63.21 29.93 17.25
N GLU A 421 62.90 31.23 17.10
CA GLU A 421 61.53 31.77 17.27
C GLU A 421 60.59 31.38 16.11
N VAL A 422 61.09 31.27 14.88
CA VAL A 422 60.35 30.80 13.70
C VAL A 422 60.09 29.30 13.81
N HIS A 423 61.06 28.53 14.30
CA HIS A 423 60.91 27.09 14.56
C HIS A 423 59.80 26.82 15.59
N ASP A 424 59.84 27.51 16.75
CA ASP A 424 58.79 27.42 17.77
C ASP A 424 57.41 27.86 17.23
N ALA A 425 57.37 28.89 16.37
CA ALA A 425 56.13 29.31 15.73
C ALA A 425 55.59 28.25 14.75
N LEU A 426 56.45 27.61 13.96
CA LEU A 426 56.06 26.52 13.05
C LEU A 426 55.53 25.31 13.82
N LEU A 427 56.15 24.95 14.95
CA LEU A 427 55.65 23.90 15.85
C LEU A 427 54.24 24.22 16.37
N GLN A 428 53.98 25.46 16.80
CA GLN A 428 52.64 25.88 17.23
C GLN A 428 51.61 25.84 16.09
N VAL A 429 51.99 26.27 14.88
CA VAL A 429 51.12 26.22 13.68
C VAL A 429 50.80 24.77 13.31
N VAL A 430 51.76 23.86 13.40
CA VAL A 430 51.57 22.42 13.13
C VAL A 430 50.70 21.76 14.20
N GLU A 431 50.88 22.10 15.48
CA GLU A 431 50.04 21.56 16.56
C GLU A 431 48.58 21.99 16.40
N MET A 432 48.36 23.27 16.07
CA MET A 432 47.05 23.81 15.73
C MET A 432 46.45 23.15 14.48
N ARG A 433 47.27 22.87 13.46
CA ARG A 433 46.84 22.10 12.29
C ARG A 433 46.33 20.71 12.68
N ARG A 434 47.07 20.03 13.56
CA ARG A 434 46.69 18.70 14.06
C ARG A 434 45.36 18.75 14.80
N GLU A 435 45.13 19.77 15.62
CA GLU A 435 43.85 19.98 16.31
C GLU A 435 42.69 20.23 15.33
N LEU A 436 42.87 21.11 14.33
CA LEU A 436 41.87 21.37 13.28
C LEU A 436 41.53 20.08 12.51
N LEU A 437 42.53 19.29 12.14
CA LEU A 437 42.34 18.01 11.45
C LEU A 437 41.62 16.98 12.33
N ASP A 438 41.91 16.92 13.63
CA ASP A 438 41.23 16.00 14.55
C ASP A 438 39.77 16.40 14.76
N GLN A 439 39.49 17.70 14.90
CA GLN A 439 38.12 18.22 14.95
C GLN A 439 37.37 17.94 13.64
N LEU A 440 38.01 18.16 12.48
CA LEU A 440 37.42 17.90 11.16
C LEU A 440 37.13 16.41 10.98
N ASN A 441 38.05 15.52 11.35
CA ASN A 441 37.85 14.08 11.29
C ASN A 441 36.66 13.62 12.15
N LYS A 442 36.51 14.19 13.36
CA LYS A 442 35.35 13.94 14.22
C LYS A 442 34.05 14.44 13.58
N GLN A 443 34.05 15.63 12.97
CA GLN A 443 32.86 16.16 12.28
C GLN A 443 32.48 15.32 11.05
N LEU A 444 33.45 14.93 10.21
CA LEU A 444 33.22 14.06 9.06
C LEU A 444 32.70 12.68 9.50
N GLY A 445 33.23 12.11 10.59
CA GLY A 445 32.73 10.86 11.17
C GLY A 445 31.26 10.97 11.62
N ASN A 446 30.88 12.07 12.25
CA ASN A 446 29.49 12.34 12.63
C ASN A 446 28.58 12.50 11.40
N GLN A 447 29.02 13.27 10.40
CA GLN A 447 28.28 13.42 9.14
C GLN A 447 28.08 12.09 8.42
N LEU A 448 29.12 11.25 8.37
CA LEU A 448 29.06 9.94 7.75
C LEU A 448 28.00 9.07 8.43
N MET A 449 27.95 9.06 9.76
CA MET A 449 26.92 8.33 10.51
C MET A 449 25.51 8.87 10.23
N MET A 450 25.34 10.20 10.21
CA MET A 450 24.05 10.84 9.89
C MET A 450 23.58 10.54 8.46
N ALA A 451 24.49 10.56 7.49
CA ALA A 451 24.22 10.24 6.09
C ALA A 451 23.85 8.76 5.90
N ILE A 452 24.55 7.84 6.58
CA ILE A 452 24.20 6.42 6.60
C ILE A 452 22.79 6.22 7.20
N ASN A 453 22.50 6.84 8.35
CA ASN A 453 21.18 6.75 8.97
C ASN A 453 20.08 7.32 8.06
N LEU A 454 20.35 8.44 7.39
CA LEU A 454 19.44 9.05 6.42
C LEU A 454 19.16 8.08 5.27
N GLN A 455 20.21 7.47 4.69
CA GLN A 455 20.07 6.46 3.63
C GLN A 455 19.20 5.27 4.08
N VAL A 456 19.44 4.75 5.29
CA VAL A 456 18.65 3.63 5.84
C VAL A 456 17.18 4.04 6.01
N ASN A 457 16.91 5.21 6.60
CA ASN A 457 15.54 5.71 6.80
C ASN A 457 14.84 5.95 5.45
N GLN A 458 15.53 6.50 4.45
CA GLN A 458 15.01 6.67 3.10
C GLN A 458 14.66 5.32 2.44
N GLN A 459 15.55 4.33 2.53
CA GLN A 459 15.31 2.99 1.98
C GLN A 459 14.10 2.30 2.64
N GLN A 460 13.99 2.41 3.97
CA GLN A 460 12.84 1.90 4.70
C GLN A 460 11.55 2.61 4.29
N LEU A 461 11.57 3.94 4.20
CA LEU A 461 10.41 4.75 3.78
C LEU A 461 9.95 4.37 2.38
N MET A 462 10.89 4.22 1.44
CA MET A 462 10.59 3.75 0.08
C MET A 462 10.00 2.34 0.07
N SER A 463 10.53 1.42 0.88
CA SER A 463 10.03 0.06 1.00
C SER A 463 8.59 0.04 1.52
N VAL A 464 8.33 0.75 2.63
CA VAL A 464 7.00 0.86 3.25
C VAL A 464 6.01 1.54 2.30
N SER A 465 6.40 2.65 1.66
CA SER A 465 5.57 3.36 0.68
C SER A 465 5.21 2.48 -0.52
N LYS A 466 6.19 1.73 -1.07
CA LYS A 466 5.95 0.79 -2.18
C LYS A 466 5.02 -0.35 -1.75
N ASN A 467 5.22 -0.91 -0.56
CA ASN A 467 4.36 -1.96 -0.01
C ASN A 467 2.94 -1.46 0.22
N LEU A 468 2.79 -0.29 0.84
CA LEU A 468 1.52 0.40 1.03
C LEU A 468 0.79 0.62 -0.28
N LYS A 469 1.47 1.17 -1.30
CA LYS A 469 0.89 1.37 -2.63
C LYS A 469 0.43 0.05 -3.24
N ALA A 470 1.18 -1.03 -3.06
CA ALA A 470 0.80 -2.36 -3.54
C ALA A 470 -0.45 -2.90 -2.82
N ILE A 471 -0.48 -2.85 -1.49
CA ILE A 471 -1.63 -3.26 -0.66
C ILE A 471 -2.86 -2.44 -1.04
N LEU A 472 -2.74 -1.11 -1.08
CA LEU A 472 -3.82 -0.21 -1.45
C LEU A 472 -4.36 -0.55 -2.85
N THR A 473 -3.48 -0.68 -3.85
CA THR A 473 -3.90 -1.01 -5.23
C THR A 473 -4.62 -2.36 -5.30
N GLN A 474 -4.12 -3.38 -4.59
CA GLN A 474 -4.75 -4.70 -4.56
C GLN A 474 -6.12 -4.67 -3.89
N GLN A 475 -6.25 -3.95 -2.77
CA GLN A 475 -7.50 -3.94 -2.00
C GLN A 475 -8.56 -3.07 -2.65
N ILE A 476 -8.17 -1.89 -3.18
CA ILE A 476 -9.05 -1.01 -3.94
C ILE A 476 -9.70 -1.74 -5.13
N PHE A 477 -9.00 -2.69 -5.75
CA PHE A 477 -9.52 -3.49 -6.86
C PHE A 477 -10.72 -4.38 -6.47
N TRP A 478 -10.81 -4.82 -5.21
CA TRP A 478 -11.86 -5.73 -4.74
C TRP A 478 -12.94 -5.05 -3.89
N VAL A 479 -12.83 -3.75 -3.66
CA VAL A 479 -13.82 -2.98 -2.88
C VAL A 479 -14.75 -2.24 -3.82
N ASN A 480 -16.03 -2.16 -3.44
CA ASN A 480 -17.00 -1.39 -4.18
C ASN A 480 -16.61 0.11 -4.16
N SER A 481 -16.38 0.69 -5.34
CA SER A 481 -15.92 2.08 -5.46
C SER A 481 -17.06 3.09 -5.45
N ASN A 482 -18.26 2.66 -5.87
CA ASN A 482 -19.43 3.51 -6.06
C ASN A 482 -20.70 2.78 -5.63
N ARG A 483 -21.83 3.50 -5.51
CA ARG A 483 -23.11 2.83 -5.26
C ARG A 483 -23.48 1.93 -6.45
N PRO A 484 -24.03 0.72 -6.20
CA PRO A 484 -24.54 -0.12 -7.29
C PRO A 484 -25.67 0.61 -8.03
N MET A 485 -25.85 0.31 -9.31
CA MET A 485 -26.93 0.85 -10.14
C MET A 485 -28.26 0.15 -9.84
N ASP A 486 -28.75 0.28 -8.62
CA ASP A 486 -30.05 -0.21 -8.20
C ASP A 486 -31.17 0.78 -8.57
N TRP A 487 -32.41 0.43 -8.21
CA TRP A 487 -33.57 1.27 -8.50
C TRP A 487 -33.50 2.64 -7.81
N ASP A 488 -32.88 2.72 -6.64
CA ASP A 488 -32.73 3.96 -5.90
C ASP A 488 -31.64 4.85 -6.50
N TRP A 489 -30.56 4.28 -7.03
CA TRP A 489 -29.59 5.00 -7.86
C TRP A 489 -30.26 5.65 -9.06
N LEU A 490 -31.15 4.92 -9.77
CA LEU A 490 -31.84 5.44 -10.95
C LEU A 490 -32.75 6.63 -10.61
N LYS A 491 -33.42 6.59 -9.45
CA LYS A 491 -34.23 7.71 -8.94
C LYS A 491 -33.36 8.92 -8.57
N ALA A 492 -32.20 8.69 -7.96
CA ALA A 492 -31.29 9.75 -7.54
C ALA A 492 -30.42 10.32 -8.67
N PHE A 493 -30.34 9.63 -9.82
CA PHE A 493 -29.49 9.99 -10.96
C PHE A 493 -29.71 11.44 -11.47
N PRO A 494 -30.94 11.93 -11.70
CA PRO A 494 -31.13 13.28 -12.24
C PRO A 494 -30.63 14.38 -11.29
N GLN A 495 -30.79 14.18 -9.98
CA GLN A 495 -30.34 15.13 -8.97
C GLN A 495 -28.82 15.12 -8.82
N THR A 496 -28.22 13.93 -8.66
CA THR A 496 -26.77 13.76 -8.52
C THR A 496 -26.01 14.23 -9.76
N LEU A 497 -26.56 14.01 -10.97
CA LEU A 497 -26.00 14.54 -12.21
C LEU A 497 -25.96 16.07 -12.23
N LYS A 498 -27.03 16.73 -11.76
CA LYS A 498 -27.12 18.19 -11.67
C LYS A 498 -26.10 18.76 -10.67
N GLU A 499 -25.94 18.09 -9.53
CA GLU A 499 -24.95 18.43 -8.50
C GLU A 499 -23.52 18.27 -9.03
N GLN A 500 -23.23 17.18 -9.74
CA GLN A 500 -21.91 16.95 -10.32
C GLN A 500 -21.54 17.99 -11.39
N PHE A 501 -22.50 18.37 -12.25
CA PHE A 501 -22.27 19.38 -13.28
C PHE A 501 -22.03 20.76 -12.68
N SER A 502 -22.71 21.11 -11.58
CA SER A 502 -22.52 22.41 -10.90
C SER A 502 -21.20 22.50 -10.12
N ALA A 503 -20.68 21.36 -9.65
CA ALA A 503 -19.38 21.26 -8.98
C ALA A 503 -18.19 21.31 -9.96
N MET A 504 -18.40 21.04 -11.25
CA MET A 504 -17.35 21.02 -12.27
C MET A 504 -16.88 22.44 -12.64
N LYS A 505 -15.99 23.03 -11.83
CA LYS A 505 -15.35 24.32 -12.12
C LYS A 505 -13.97 24.11 -12.72
N ILE A 506 -13.87 24.18 -14.05
CA ILE A 506 -12.57 24.22 -14.74
C ILE A 506 -12.01 25.64 -14.58
N THR A 507 -11.10 25.84 -13.63
CA THR A 507 -10.42 27.11 -13.42
C THR A 507 -9.28 27.24 -14.44
N VAL A 508 -9.49 28.04 -15.48
CA VAL A 508 -8.45 28.37 -16.46
C VAL A 508 -7.81 29.70 -16.07
N ASN A 509 -6.56 29.67 -15.63
CA ASN A 509 -5.80 30.90 -15.35
C ASN A 509 -5.19 31.45 -16.65
N TRP A 510 -6.00 32.16 -17.43
CA TRP A 510 -5.62 32.72 -18.73
C TRP A 510 -4.41 33.67 -18.67
N GLN A 511 -4.16 34.30 -17.52
CA GLN A 511 -3.08 35.27 -17.34
C GLN A 511 -1.68 34.61 -17.34
N LYS A 512 -1.58 33.36 -16.91
CA LYS A 512 -0.34 32.56 -16.96
C LYS A 512 -0.22 31.68 -18.22
N ALA A 513 -1.32 31.47 -18.94
CA ALA A 513 -1.35 30.56 -20.09
C ALA A 513 -0.60 31.10 -21.31
N TRP A 514 -0.60 32.42 -21.56
CA TRP A 514 -0.06 32.98 -22.81
C TRP A 514 1.46 32.79 -22.99
N PRO A 515 2.32 33.07 -21.98
CA PRO A 515 3.76 32.83 -22.10
C PRO A 515 4.08 31.33 -22.18
N ALA A 516 3.34 30.51 -21.43
CA ALA A 516 3.50 29.06 -21.41
C ALA A 516 3.19 28.44 -22.78
N VAL A 517 2.12 28.89 -23.47
CA VAL A 517 1.75 28.41 -24.80
C VAL A 517 2.85 28.67 -25.83
N PHE A 518 3.60 29.78 -25.74
CA PHE A 518 4.70 30.05 -26.66
C PHE A 518 5.87 29.07 -26.48
N ILE A 519 6.30 28.83 -25.22
CA ILE A 519 7.34 27.85 -24.89
C ILE A 519 6.91 26.45 -25.32
N ALA A 520 5.63 26.12 -25.12
CA ALA A 520 5.09 24.82 -25.47
C ALA A 520 4.91 24.60 -26.96
N PHE A 521 4.53 25.66 -27.69
CA PHE A 521 4.51 25.63 -29.14
C PHE A 521 5.91 25.36 -29.67
N LEU A 522 6.93 26.02 -29.11
CA LEU A 522 8.33 25.77 -29.47
C LEU A 522 8.76 24.33 -29.17
N ALA A 523 8.35 23.78 -28.02
CA ALA A 523 8.61 22.38 -27.66
C ALA A 523 7.86 21.36 -28.56
N GLY A 524 6.64 21.70 -29.02
CA GLY A 524 5.84 20.89 -29.93
C GLY A 524 6.20 21.05 -31.41
N LEU A 525 6.91 22.11 -31.78
CA LEU A 525 7.26 22.46 -33.16
C LEU A 525 8.05 21.36 -33.89
N PRO A 526 9.05 20.68 -33.30
CA PRO A 526 9.71 19.55 -33.94
C PRO A 526 8.74 18.43 -34.35
N LEU A 527 7.76 18.10 -33.49
CA LEU A 527 6.75 17.08 -33.78
C LEU A 527 5.86 17.49 -34.96
N LEU A 528 5.44 18.75 -34.99
CA LEU A 528 4.63 19.31 -36.08
C LEU A 528 5.39 19.39 -37.40
N LEU A 529 6.69 19.74 -37.37
CA LEU A 529 7.55 19.75 -38.56
C LEU A 529 7.71 18.35 -39.14
N ILE A 530 7.94 17.33 -38.30
CA ILE A 530 8.03 15.93 -38.76
C ILE A 530 6.68 15.49 -39.36
N ALA A 531 5.56 15.82 -38.71
CA ALA A 531 4.23 15.53 -39.24
C ALA A 531 3.99 16.20 -40.62
N GLY A 532 4.41 17.46 -40.75
CA GLY A 532 4.37 18.23 -41.99
C GLY A 532 5.25 17.61 -43.09
N LEU A 533 6.47 17.19 -42.76
CA LEU A 533 7.40 16.53 -43.68
C LEU A 533 6.84 15.22 -44.23
N ILE A 534 6.27 14.38 -43.36
CA ILE A 534 5.62 13.14 -43.76
C ILE A 534 4.42 13.45 -44.67
N ARG A 535 3.61 14.46 -44.31
CA ARG A 535 2.45 14.88 -45.09
C ARG A 535 2.85 15.36 -46.50
N TRP A 536 3.95 16.11 -46.59
CA TRP A 536 4.54 16.56 -47.86
C TRP A 536 5.01 15.39 -48.72
N ARG A 537 5.65 14.37 -48.13
CA ARG A 537 6.12 13.16 -48.82
C ARG A 537 5.03 12.09 -49.06
N LEU A 538 3.76 12.35 -48.75
CA LEU A 538 2.68 11.36 -48.91
C LEU A 538 2.51 10.84 -50.34
N LYS A 539 2.64 11.70 -51.36
CA LYS A 539 2.53 11.27 -52.77
C LYS A 539 3.61 10.26 -53.12
N TRP A 540 4.84 10.52 -52.69
CA TRP A 540 5.99 9.64 -52.89
C TRP A 540 5.81 8.31 -52.13
N LEU A 541 5.39 8.34 -50.86
CA LEU A 541 5.13 7.15 -50.06
C LEU A 541 4.08 6.24 -50.71
N LYS A 542 2.98 6.82 -51.23
CA LYS A 542 1.95 6.06 -51.96
C LYS A 542 2.47 5.45 -53.25
N ALA A 543 3.23 6.20 -54.05
CA ALA A 543 3.82 5.68 -55.29
C ALA A 543 4.80 4.53 -55.02
N TYR A 544 5.62 4.64 -53.97
CA TYR A 544 6.54 3.58 -53.56
C TYR A 544 5.80 2.35 -53.03
N GLN A 545 4.70 2.54 -52.28
CA GLN A 545 3.84 1.43 -51.86
C GLN A 545 3.18 0.71 -53.05
N GLN A 546 2.72 1.44 -54.06
CA GLN A 546 2.18 0.86 -55.30
C GLN A 546 3.25 0.05 -56.06
N LYS A 547 4.50 0.53 -56.09
CA LYS A 547 5.63 -0.21 -56.69
C LYS A 547 5.88 -1.54 -55.96
N LEU A 548 5.84 -1.54 -54.63
CA LEU A 548 5.95 -2.78 -53.84
C LEU A 548 4.78 -3.73 -54.11
N ALA A 549 3.55 -3.20 -54.17
CA ALA A 549 2.36 -3.99 -54.47
C ALA A 549 2.36 -4.58 -55.88
N ALA A 550 2.91 -3.88 -56.88
CA ALA A 550 3.04 -4.38 -58.24
C ALA A 550 4.09 -5.50 -58.39
N ALA A 551 5.08 -5.54 -57.50
CA ALA A 551 6.08 -6.62 -57.48
C ALA A 551 5.54 -7.94 -56.91
N VAL A 552 4.45 -7.88 -56.13
CA VAL A 552 3.81 -9.04 -55.51
C VAL A 552 3.26 -9.99 -56.58
N GLY A 553 3.67 -11.27 -56.51
CA GLY A 553 3.25 -12.29 -57.47
C GLY A 553 4.15 -12.44 -58.70
N SER A 554 5.18 -11.60 -58.86
CA SER A 554 6.19 -11.76 -59.91
C SER A 554 7.35 -12.66 -59.45
N LEU A 555 7.70 -13.71 -60.20
CA LEU A 555 8.76 -14.66 -59.82
C LEU A 555 10.13 -13.98 -59.58
N ARG A 556 10.45 -12.93 -60.34
CA ARG A 556 11.78 -12.28 -60.30
C ARG A 556 11.88 -11.14 -59.28
N ASN A 557 10.78 -10.42 -59.01
CA ASN A 557 10.84 -9.19 -58.21
C ASN A 557 10.13 -9.31 -56.83
N ASP A 558 9.45 -10.42 -56.55
CA ASP A 558 8.80 -10.64 -55.26
C ASP A 558 9.82 -11.10 -54.19
N SER A 559 9.82 -10.46 -53.03
CA SER A 559 10.76 -10.69 -51.92
C SER A 559 10.02 -10.66 -50.59
N GLN A 560 10.48 -11.46 -49.63
CA GLN A 560 9.90 -11.54 -48.28
C GLN A 560 9.86 -10.17 -47.57
N LEU A 561 10.81 -9.27 -47.87
CA LEU A 561 10.87 -7.93 -47.27
C LEU A 561 9.88 -6.93 -47.87
N ASN A 562 9.21 -7.24 -48.99
CA ASN A 562 8.28 -6.31 -49.64
C ASN A 562 7.06 -6.01 -48.75
N THR A 563 6.54 -7.01 -48.03
CA THR A 563 5.38 -6.87 -47.15
C THR A 563 5.71 -6.10 -45.86
N PRO A 564 6.79 -6.41 -45.10
CA PRO A 564 7.23 -5.58 -43.98
C PRO A 564 7.50 -4.12 -44.36
N LYS A 565 8.12 -3.87 -45.53
CA LYS A 565 8.33 -2.51 -46.04
C LYS A 565 7.01 -1.78 -46.31
N ALA A 566 6.02 -2.46 -46.89
CA ALA A 566 4.70 -1.88 -47.13
C ALA A 566 3.97 -1.53 -45.81
N ILE A 567 4.05 -2.39 -44.81
CA ILE A 567 3.50 -2.13 -43.46
C ILE A 567 4.22 -0.94 -42.80
N LEU A 568 5.55 -0.85 -42.92
CA LEU A 568 6.32 0.28 -42.39
C LEU A 568 5.88 1.61 -43.04
N ILE A 569 5.58 1.61 -44.35
CA ILE A 569 5.04 2.79 -45.04
C ILE A 569 3.67 3.15 -44.48
N ASP A 570 2.78 2.18 -44.26
CA ASP A 570 1.47 2.42 -43.66
C ASP A 570 1.58 2.97 -42.22
N LEU A 571 2.57 2.50 -41.45
CA LEU A 571 2.89 3.04 -40.13
C LEU A 571 3.35 4.50 -40.22
N ILE A 572 4.30 4.82 -41.10
CA ILE A 572 4.77 6.19 -41.32
C ILE A 572 3.61 7.10 -41.75
N ARG A 573 2.70 6.60 -42.59
CA ARG A 573 1.51 7.35 -43.03
C ARG A 573 0.48 7.59 -41.92
N ALA A 574 0.51 6.82 -40.83
CA ALA A 574 -0.36 7.00 -39.66
C ALA A 574 0.21 7.96 -38.61
N LEU A 575 1.56 8.09 -38.53
CA LEU A 575 2.27 8.93 -37.57
C LEU A 575 1.86 10.41 -37.49
N PRO A 576 1.53 11.12 -38.60
CA PRO A 576 1.27 12.56 -38.53
C PRO A 576 0.20 12.96 -37.50
N VAL A 577 -0.85 12.15 -37.37
CA VAL A 577 -1.92 12.43 -36.39
C VAL A 577 -1.44 12.16 -34.96
N CYS A 578 -0.67 11.09 -34.73
CA CYS A 578 -0.07 10.81 -33.42
C CYS A 578 0.84 11.96 -32.97
N LEU A 579 1.65 12.51 -33.88
CA LEU A 579 2.54 13.64 -33.61
C LEU A 579 1.76 14.91 -33.28
N ILE A 580 0.65 15.18 -33.98
CA ILE A 580 -0.24 16.32 -33.68
C ILE A 580 -0.88 16.16 -32.29
N ILE A 581 -1.37 14.95 -31.95
CA ILE A 581 -1.94 14.66 -30.63
C ILE A 581 -0.89 14.88 -29.53
N LEU A 582 0.34 14.40 -29.71
CA LEU A 582 1.42 14.61 -28.75
C LEU A 582 1.83 16.07 -28.63
N ALA A 583 1.90 16.81 -29.74
CA ALA A 583 2.20 18.25 -29.72
C ALA A 583 1.12 19.03 -28.96
N LEU A 584 -0.17 18.74 -29.21
CA LEU A 584 -1.28 19.32 -28.46
C LEU A 584 -1.23 18.95 -26.98
N GLY A 585 -0.91 17.69 -26.65
CA GLY A 585 -0.75 17.24 -25.28
C GLY A 585 0.37 17.96 -24.52
N LEU A 586 1.51 18.21 -25.18
CA LEU A 586 2.61 19.00 -24.62
C LEU A 586 2.20 20.45 -24.36
N ILE A 587 1.46 21.05 -25.30
CA ILE A 587 0.90 22.40 -25.12
C ILE A 587 0.02 22.43 -23.88
N LEU A 588 -0.90 21.47 -23.74
CA LEU A 588 -1.79 21.40 -22.58
C LEU A 588 -1.04 21.16 -21.26
N LEU A 589 0.05 20.37 -21.28
CA LEU A 589 0.88 20.12 -20.09
C LEU A 589 1.49 21.41 -19.52
N THR A 590 2.09 22.20 -20.40
CA THR A 590 2.78 23.45 -20.01
C THR A 590 1.83 24.56 -19.56
N MET A 591 0.55 24.49 -19.91
CA MET A 591 -0.45 25.49 -19.50
C MET A 591 -0.76 25.44 -18.00
N GLN A 592 -0.23 24.46 -17.25
CA GLN A 592 -0.37 24.33 -15.79
C GLN A 592 -1.83 24.42 -15.29
N LEU A 593 -2.76 23.94 -16.12
CA LEU A 593 -4.13 23.64 -15.70
C LEU A 593 -4.12 22.58 -14.60
N ASN A 594 -5.14 22.58 -13.73
CA ASN A 594 -5.32 21.55 -12.70
C ASN A 594 -5.42 20.11 -13.26
N ILE A 595 -5.67 19.97 -14.56
CA ILE A 595 -5.81 18.70 -15.29
C ILE A 595 -4.69 18.46 -16.31
N SER A 596 -3.60 19.23 -16.26
CA SER A 596 -2.51 19.18 -17.26
C SER A 596 -1.88 17.80 -17.37
N ASP A 597 -1.56 17.18 -16.24
CA ASP A 597 -0.95 15.84 -16.20
C ASP A 597 -1.91 14.77 -16.76
N LEU A 598 -3.20 14.91 -16.47
CA LEU A 598 -4.25 14.04 -17.01
C LEU A 598 -4.33 14.18 -18.54
N LEU A 599 -4.36 15.41 -19.06
CA LEU A 599 -4.42 15.68 -20.50
C LEU A 599 -3.17 15.17 -21.23
N TRP A 600 -1.99 15.31 -20.62
CA TRP A 600 -0.75 14.77 -21.18
C TRP A 600 -0.75 13.24 -21.23
N ALA A 601 -1.11 12.59 -20.14
CA ALA A 601 -1.21 11.13 -20.09
C ALA A 601 -2.25 10.60 -21.08
N PHE A 602 -3.41 11.26 -21.17
CA PHE A 602 -4.44 10.94 -22.15
C PHE A 602 -3.92 11.12 -23.58
N SER A 603 -3.19 12.20 -23.87
CA SER A 603 -2.61 12.45 -25.20
C SER A 603 -1.62 11.35 -25.60
N LYS A 604 -0.75 10.89 -24.69
CA LYS A 604 0.15 9.74 -24.95
C LYS A 604 -0.62 8.47 -25.27
N LYS A 605 -1.61 8.13 -24.43
CA LYS A 605 -2.45 6.94 -24.61
C LYS A 605 -3.31 7.03 -25.88
N LEU A 606 -3.79 8.22 -26.25
CA LEU A 606 -4.55 8.49 -27.47
C LEU A 606 -3.68 8.43 -28.72
N ALA A 607 -2.44 8.92 -28.67
CA ALA A 607 -1.47 8.79 -29.75
C ALA A 607 -1.15 7.32 -30.03
N MET A 608 -0.95 6.51 -28.99
CA MET A 608 -0.75 5.06 -29.12
C MET A 608 -2.00 4.36 -29.68
N PHE A 609 -3.19 4.72 -29.18
CA PHE A 609 -4.47 4.23 -29.70
C PHE A 609 -4.60 4.50 -31.21
N TRP A 610 -4.32 5.73 -31.64
CA TRP A 610 -4.37 6.12 -33.05
C TRP A 610 -3.30 5.42 -33.88
N LEU A 611 -2.12 5.17 -33.33
CA LEU A 611 -1.05 4.47 -34.04
C LEU A 611 -1.50 3.06 -34.44
N VAL A 612 -2.09 2.30 -33.50
CA VAL A 612 -2.54 0.92 -33.75
C VAL A 612 -3.75 0.88 -34.68
N PHE A 613 -4.81 1.62 -34.35
CA PHE A 613 -6.04 1.61 -35.15
C PHE A 613 -5.87 2.31 -36.50
N GLY A 614 -5.07 3.38 -36.54
CA GLY A 614 -4.70 4.08 -37.76
C GLY A 614 -3.88 3.21 -38.70
N LEU A 615 -2.90 2.46 -38.19
CA LEU A 615 -2.17 1.46 -38.97
C LEU A 615 -3.11 0.42 -39.57
N CYS A 616 -4.02 -0.15 -38.77
CA CYS A 616 -4.99 -1.13 -39.26
C CYS A 616 -5.89 -0.56 -40.35
N TRP A 617 -6.37 0.66 -40.15
CA TRP A 617 -7.21 1.34 -41.13
C TRP A 617 -6.48 1.59 -42.46
N LYS A 618 -5.15 1.82 -42.41
CA LYS A 618 -4.29 1.94 -43.60
C LYS A 618 -4.01 0.60 -44.27
N VAL A 619 -3.72 -0.45 -43.50
CA VAL A 619 -3.53 -1.82 -44.01
C VAL A 619 -4.79 -2.32 -44.75
N LEU A 620 -5.97 -1.96 -44.25
CA LEU A 620 -7.29 -2.26 -44.83
C LEU A 620 -7.74 -1.27 -45.92
N GLU A 621 -6.88 -0.34 -46.37
CA GLU A 621 -7.22 0.61 -47.44
C GLU A 621 -7.48 -0.11 -48.77
N LYS A 622 -8.19 0.55 -49.70
CA LYS A 622 -8.36 0.02 -51.06
C LYS A 622 -6.98 -0.15 -51.69
N GLU A 623 -6.71 -1.32 -52.26
CA GLU A 623 -5.38 -1.70 -52.76
C GLU A 623 -4.25 -1.69 -51.70
N GLY A 624 -4.60 -1.65 -50.41
CA GLY A 624 -3.65 -1.73 -49.31
C GLY A 624 -3.03 -3.12 -49.15
N VAL A 625 -2.20 -3.26 -48.12
CA VAL A 625 -1.46 -4.50 -47.82
C VAL A 625 -2.41 -5.70 -47.68
N ALA A 626 -3.59 -5.52 -47.08
CA ALA A 626 -4.54 -6.62 -46.90
C ALA A 626 -5.00 -7.26 -48.22
N ILE A 627 -5.28 -6.46 -49.25
CA ILE A 627 -5.76 -6.96 -50.54
C ILE A 627 -4.58 -7.42 -51.40
N ARG A 628 -3.55 -6.58 -51.54
CA ARG A 628 -2.45 -6.81 -52.50
C ARG A 628 -1.41 -7.80 -52.01
N HIS A 629 -1.09 -7.80 -50.71
CA HIS A 629 -0.05 -8.68 -50.15
C HIS A 629 -0.63 -9.92 -49.49
N PHE A 630 -1.71 -9.80 -48.71
CA PHE A 630 -2.33 -10.94 -48.03
C PHE A 630 -3.40 -11.66 -48.87
N GLY A 631 -3.84 -11.07 -49.98
CA GLY A 631 -4.83 -11.68 -50.87
C GLY A 631 -6.25 -11.71 -50.28
N MET A 632 -6.57 -10.83 -49.33
CA MET A 632 -7.90 -10.79 -48.71
C MET A 632 -8.95 -10.24 -49.70
N PRO A 633 -10.19 -10.79 -49.70
CA PRO A 633 -11.26 -10.30 -50.55
C PRO A 633 -11.61 -8.84 -50.28
N ALA A 634 -11.71 -8.02 -51.33
CA ALA A 634 -11.95 -6.58 -51.21
C ALA A 634 -13.25 -6.21 -50.47
N GLN A 635 -14.30 -7.04 -50.63
CA GLN A 635 -15.58 -6.86 -49.93
C GLN A 635 -15.42 -7.04 -48.42
N LEU A 636 -14.68 -8.07 -48.00
CA LEU A 636 -14.38 -8.37 -46.60
C LEU A 636 -13.55 -7.25 -45.98
N THR A 637 -12.47 -6.82 -46.65
CA THR A 637 -11.62 -5.71 -46.20
C THR A 637 -12.40 -4.40 -46.02
N SER A 638 -13.31 -4.09 -46.94
CA SER A 638 -14.16 -2.90 -46.83
C SER A 638 -15.13 -2.98 -45.64
N HIS A 639 -15.67 -4.16 -45.35
CA HIS A 639 -16.52 -4.39 -44.18
C HIS A 639 -15.72 -4.15 -42.89
N TRP A 640 -14.57 -4.82 -42.73
CA TRP A 640 -13.69 -4.67 -41.55
C TRP A 640 -13.20 -3.25 -41.36
N ARG A 641 -12.91 -2.52 -42.45
CA ARG A 641 -12.49 -1.11 -42.38
C ARG A 641 -13.60 -0.19 -41.82
N ARG A 642 -14.88 -0.48 -42.06
CA ARG A 642 -15.97 0.29 -41.44
C ARG A 642 -16.14 -0.11 -39.98
N GLN A 643 -16.05 -1.40 -39.69
CA GLN A 643 -16.22 -1.91 -38.34
C GLN A 643 -15.13 -1.44 -37.39
N ILE A 644 -13.87 -1.39 -37.84
CA ILE A 644 -12.76 -0.90 -37.02
C ILE A 644 -12.93 0.56 -36.63
N VAL A 645 -13.51 1.40 -37.50
CA VAL A 645 -13.80 2.81 -37.20
C VAL A 645 -14.90 2.93 -36.15
N ARG A 646 -15.97 2.14 -36.28
CA ARG A 646 -17.08 2.11 -35.30
C ARG A 646 -16.60 1.65 -33.93
N ILE A 647 -15.83 0.57 -33.88
CA ILE A 647 -15.23 0.05 -32.64
C ILE A 647 -14.25 1.07 -32.07
N SER A 648 -13.36 1.65 -32.88
CA SER A 648 -12.41 2.64 -32.39
C SER A 648 -13.12 3.87 -31.79
N LEU A 649 -14.19 4.35 -32.42
CA LEU A 649 -14.95 5.49 -31.88
C LEU A 649 -15.61 5.12 -30.55
N ALA A 650 -16.18 3.91 -30.46
CA ALA A 650 -16.78 3.42 -29.22
C ALA A 650 -15.75 3.22 -28.10
N LEU A 651 -14.48 2.97 -28.40
CA LEU A 651 -13.42 2.81 -27.39
C LEU A 651 -12.92 4.13 -26.80
N LEU A 652 -13.14 5.28 -27.46
CA LEU A 652 -12.57 6.56 -27.00
C LEU A 652 -13.07 6.99 -25.61
N PRO A 653 -14.38 6.93 -25.29
CA PRO A 653 -14.85 7.26 -23.93
C PRO A 653 -14.25 6.30 -22.89
N LEU A 654 -14.27 4.99 -23.16
CA LEU A 654 -13.67 4.00 -22.28
C LEU A 654 -12.18 4.28 -22.00
N HIS A 655 -11.45 4.69 -23.03
CA HIS A 655 -10.04 5.05 -22.94
C HIS A 655 -9.81 6.29 -22.09
N PHE A 656 -10.63 7.34 -22.25
CA PHE A 656 -10.55 8.56 -21.45
C PHE A 656 -10.77 8.27 -19.96
N TRP A 657 -11.88 7.61 -19.60
CA TRP A 657 -12.16 7.29 -18.20
C TRP A 657 -11.15 6.30 -17.61
N SER A 658 -10.56 5.41 -18.41
CA SER A 658 -9.46 4.56 -17.95
C SER A 658 -8.22 5.36 -17.51
N VAL A 659 -7.89 6.45 -18.22
CA VAL A 659 -6.82 7.37 -17.81
C VAL A 659 -7.19 8.17 -16.56
N VAL A 660 -8.45 8.61 -16.45
CA VAL A 660 -8.97 9.26 -15.23
C VAL A 660 -8.81 8.33 -14.02
N ALA A 661 -9.13 7.04 -14.17
CA ALA A 661 -8.97 6.04 -13.11
C ALA A 661 -7.52 5.80 -12.69
N GLU A 662 -6.57 5.99 -13.60
CA GLU A 662 -5.16 5.79 -13.32
C GLU A 662 -4.55 6.95 -12.53
N LEU A 663 -4.97 8.19 -12.81
CA LEU A 663 -4.34 9.41 -12.28
C LEU A 663 -5.15 10.12 -11.20
N SER A 664 -6.47 9.97 -11.19
CA SER A 664 -7.36 10.71 -10.29
C SER A 664 -8.51 9.82 -9.79
N PRO A 665 -8.20 8.73 -9.05
CA PRO A 665 -9.21 7.76 -8.67
C PRO A 665 -10.23 8.29 -7.65
N LEU A 666 -9.88 9.30 -6.84
CA LEU A 666 -10.81 9.96 -5.90
C LEU A 666 -11.99 10.64 -6.61
N ASN A 667 -11.74 11.21 -7.79
CA ASN A 667 -12.80 11.84 -8.58
C ASN A 667 -13.83 10.83 -9.09
N LEU A 668 -13.51 9.52 -9.09
CA LEU A 668 -14.42 8.48 -9.56
C LEU A 668 -15.47 8.06 -8.53
N MET A 669 -15.23 8.25 -7.22
CA MET A 669 -16.13 7.72 -6.18
C MET A 669 -17.54 8.32 -6.24
N ASP A 670 -17.64 9.60 -6.61
CA ASP A 670 -18.89 10.33 -6.76
C ASP A 670 -19.25 10.58 -8.25
N ASP A 671 -18.53 9.94 -9.19
CA ASP A 671 -18.71 10.13 -10.64
C ASP A 671 -19.89 9.33 -11.20
N VAL A 672 -21.10 9.81 -10.92
CA VAL A 672 -22.35 9.23 -11.43
C VAL A 672 -22.45 9.35 -12.96
N LEU A 673 -21.96 10.45 -13.53
CA LEU A 673 -21.89 10.66 -14.98
C LEU A 673 -21.01 9.60 -15.66
N GLY A 674 -19.79 9.40 -15.14
CA GLY A 674 -18.85 8.42 -15.65
C GLY A 674 -19.41 7.00 -15.58
N GLN A 675 -20.04 6.63 -14.47
CA GLN A 675 -20.71 5.34 -14.32
C GLN A 675 -21.75 5.12 -15.44
N ALA A 676 -22.64 6.08 -15.67
CA ALA A 676 -23.68 5.99 -16.70
C ALA A 676 -23.11 5.95 -18.12
N VAL A 677 -22.16 6.85 -18.43
CA VAL A 677 -21.51 6.93 -19.74
C VAL A 677 -20.78 5.64 -20.07
N ILE A 678 -20.03 5.08 -19.11
CA ILE A 678 -19.24 3.86 -19.32
C ILE A 678 -20.14 2.64 -19.43
N PHE A 679 -21.21 2.55 -18.63
CA PHE A 679 -22.19 1.48 -18.77
C PHE A 679 -22.82 1.47 -20.18
N LEU A 680 -23.32 2.62 -20.64
CA LEU A 680 -23.87 2.76 -21.99
C LEU A 680 -22.83 2.51 -23.08
N ASN A 681 -21.60 2.97 -22.85
CA ASN A 681 -20.49 2.76 -23.79
C ASN A 681 -20.12 1.27 -23.92
N LEU A 682 -20.05 0.53 -22.82
CA LEU A 682 -19.83 -0.92 -22.81
C LEU A 682 -20.98 -1.68 -23.48
N LEU A 683 -22.22 -1.23 -23.32
CA LEU A 683 -23.37 -1.77 -24.05
C LEU A 683 -23.20 -1.57 -25.57
N VAL A 684 -22.81 -0.38 -26.01
CA VAL A 684 -22.53 -0.10 -27.43
C VAL A 684 -21.39 -0.97 -27.96
N ILE A 685 -20.29 -1.11 -27.21
CA ILE A 685 -19.16 -1.98 -27.58
C ILE A 685 -19.64 -3.43 -27.73
N THR A 686 -20.44 -3.93 -26.77
CA THR A 686 -21.00 -5.28 -26.81
C THR A 686 -21.83 -5.51 -28.07
N LEU A 687 -22.72 -4.56 -28.41
CA LEU A 687 -23.55 -4.63 -29.62
C LEU A 687 -22.71 -4.57 -30.90
N LEU A 688 -21.62 -3.81 -30.93
CA LEU A 688 -20.72 -3.72 -32.08
C LEU A 688 -19.83 -4.95 -32.26
N VAL A 689 -19.45 -5.63 -31.17
CA VAL A 689 -18.59 -6.82 -31.22
C VAL A 689 -19.40 -8.09 -31.46
N TRP A 690 -20.68 -8.12 -31.08
CA TRP A 690 -21.55 -9.29 -31.23
C TRP A 690 -21.60 -9.89 -32.65
N PRO A 691 -21.74 -9.10 -33.74
CA PRO A 691 -21.70 -9.65 -35.10
C PRO A 691 -20.38 -10.38 -35.42
N LEU A 692 -19.25 -9.86 -34.92
CA LEU A 692 -17.92 -10.44 -35.17
C LEU A 692 -17.77 -11.81 -34.50
N CYS A 693 -18.31 -11.94 -33.29
CA CYS A 693 -18.36 -13.19 -32.55
C CYS A 693 -19.24 -14.22 -33.28
N ARG A 694 -20.46 -13.80 -33.65
CA ARG A 694 -21.43 -14.64 -34.37
C ARG A 694 -20.90 -15.16 -35.71
N GLU A 695 -20.21 -14.31 -36.47
CA GLU A 695 -19.57 -14.71 -37.74
C GLU A 695 -18.44 -15.70 -37.51
N SER A 696 -17.57 -15.44 -36.53
CA SER A 696 -16.46 -16.34 -36.20
C SER A 696 -16.93 -17.71 -35.71
N TRP A 697 -18.05 -17.78 -34.99
CA TRP A 697 -18.68 -19.05 -34.57
C TRP A 697 -19.32 -19.84 -35.71
N ARG A 698 -19.72 -19.16 -36.78
CA ARG A 698 -20.33 -19.79 -37.97
C ARG A 698 -19.30 -20.25 -38.99
N ASP A 699 -18.08 -19.72 -38.91
CA ASP A 699 -16.97 -20.07 -39.79
C ASP A 699 -16.42 -21.45 -39.44
N LYS A 700 -16.76 -22.46 -40.25
CA LYS A 700 -16.37 -23.87 -40.03
C LYS A 700 -14.87 -24.12 -40.24
N GLU A 701 -14.15 -23.22 -40.90
CA GLU A 701 -12.71 -23.35 -41.18
C GLU A 701 -11.83 -22.53 -40.22
N SER A 702 -12.42 -21.92 -39.18
CA SER A 702 -11.68 -21.10 -38.23
C SER A 702 -10.77 -21.96 -37.34
N HIS A 703 -9.46 -21.68 -37.35
CA HIS A 703 -8.50 -22.22 -36.39
C HIS A 703 -8.96 -21.98 -34.94
N GLY A 704 -8.99 -23.04 -34.11
CA GLY A 704 -9.55 -23.00 -32.75
C GLY A 704 -9.01 -21.87 -31.85
N ILE A 705 -7.74 -21.46 -32.03
CA ILE A 705 -7.14 -20.35 -31.28
C ILE A 705 -7.86 -19.02 -31.60
N ARG A 706 -8.13 -18.73 -32.87
CA ARG A 706 -8.82 -17.49 -33.29
C ARG A 706 -10.25 -17.45 -32.72
N LEU A 707 -10.94 -18.59 -32.74
CA LEU A 707 -12.28 -18.73 -32.17
C LEU A 707 -12.28 -18.39 -30.67
N VAL A 708 -11.34 -18.96 -29.91
CA VAL A 708 -11.19 -18.71 -28.48
C VAL A 708 -10.86 -17.24 -28.20
N THR A 709 -9.91 -16.65 -28.94
CA THR A 709 -9.52 -15.24 -28.76
C THR A 709 -10.70 -14.30 -29.00
N VAL A 710 -11.44 -14.47 -30.11
CA VAL A 710 -12.59 -13.61 -30.42
C VAL A 710 -13.71 -13.78 -29.39
N THR A 711 -13.94 -15.01 -28.92
CA THR A 711 -14.96 -15.32 -27.91
C THR A 711 -14.64 -14.62 -26.59
N ILE A 712 -13.42 -14.79 -26.07
CA ILE A 712 -12.97 -14.14 -24.83
C ILE A 712 -13.09 -12.61 -24.96
N LEU A 713 -12.61 -12.04 -26.06
CA LEU A 713 -12.63 -10.60 -26.28
C LEU A 713 -14.05 -10.03 -26.34
N SER A 714 -15.03 -10.84 -26.76
CA SER A 714 -16.44 -10.45 -26.87
C SER A 714 -17.20 -10.55 -25.55
N ILE A 715 -16.80 -11.45 -24.65
CA ILE A 715 -17.42 -11.62 -23.33
C ILE A 715 -16.96 -10.55 -22.34
N ILE A 716 -15.71 -10.08 -22.45
CA ILE A 716 -15.12 -9.11 -21.51
C ILE A 716 -15.96 -7.83 -21.36
N PRO A 717 -16.42 -7.15 -22.44
CA PRO A 717 -17.28 -5.97 -22.31
C PRO A 717 -18.56 -6.22 -21.48
N VAL A 718 -19.15 -7.41 -21.60
CA VAL A 718 -20.34 -7.81 -20.81
C VAL A 718 -19.96 -7.98 -19.33
N ALA A 719 -18.85 -8.65 -19.04
CA ALA A 719 -18.37 -8.82 -17.68
C ALA A 719 -18.06 -7.46 -17.01
N LEU A 720 -17.43 -6.53 -17.75
CA LEU A 720 -17.17 -5.16 -17.29
C LEU A 720 -18.46 -4.36 -17.07
N MET A 721 -19.48 -4.59 -17.89
CA MET A 721 -20.79 -3.96 -17.71
C MET A 721 -21.45 -4.42 -16.40
N VAL A 722 -21.38 -5.72 -16.09
CA VAL A 722 -21.88 -6.29 -14.82
C VAL A 722 -21.11 -5.72 -13.62
N LEU A 723 -19.78 -5.62 -13.70
CA LEU A 723 -18.96 -5.02 -12.64
C LEU A 723 -19.31 -3.54 -12.41
N THR A 724 -19.54 -2.79 -13.48
CA THR A 724 -20.00 -1.39 -13.38
C THR A 724 -21.36 -1.30 -12.68
N ALA A 725 -22.32 -2.16 -13.04
CA ALA A 725 -23.65 -2.17 -12.45
C ALA A 725 -23.64 -2.56 -10.96
N THR A 726 -22.73 -3.45 -10.54
CA THR A 726 -22.58 -3.84 -9.14
C THR A 726 -21.74 -2.86 -8.31
N GLY A 727 -21.23 -1.79 -8.93
CA GLY A 727 -20.53 -0.68 -8.29
C GLY A 727 -18.99 -0.75 -8.34
N TYR A 728 -18.41 -1.81 -8.91
CA TYR A 728 -16.96 -1.99 -9.10
C TYR A 728 -16.41 -1.13 -10.26
N PHE A 729 -16.75 0.16 -10.26
CA PHE A 729 -16.47 1.08 -11.36
C PHE A 729 -14.96 1.31 -11.57
N TYR A 730 -14.19 1.50 -10.50
CA TYR A 730 -12.73 1.60 -10.60
C TYR A 730 -12.11 0.35 -11.25
N THR A 731 -12.54 -0.82 -10.79
CA THR A 731 -12.08 -2.12 -11.28
C THR A 731 -12.42 -2.31 -12.76
N THR A 732 -13.63 -1.93 -13.16
CA THR A 732 -14.03 -1.89 -14.57
C THR A 732 -13.07 -1.04 -15.39
N LEU A 733 -12.74 0.18 -14.96
CA LEU A 733 -11.89 1.09 -15.73
C LEU A 733 -10.43 0.62 -15.82
N ARG A 734 -9.90 0.02 -14.76
CA ARG A 734 -8.56 -0.61 -14.75
C ARG A 734 -8.51 -1.82 -15.70
N LEU A 735 -9.51 -2.71 -15.61
CA LEU A 735 -9.59 -3.88 -16.49
C LEU A 735 -9.86 -3.48 -17.95
N ALA A 736 -10.68 -2.45 -18.18
CA ALA A 736 -10.95 -1.91 -19.51
C ALA A 736 -9.66 -1.39 -20.18
N GLY A 737 -8.82 -0.67 -19.45
CA GLY A 737 -7.52 -0.21 -19.95
C GLY A 737 -6.62 -1.38 -20.38
N ARG A 738 -6.54 -2.43 -19.56
CA ARG A 738 -5.77 -3.66 -19.88
C ARG A 738 -6.38 -4.46 -21.03
N TRP A 739 -7.71 -4.47 -21.12
CA TRP A 739 -8.42 -5.10 -22.23
C TRP A 739 -8.13 -4.36 -23.54
N ILE A 740 -8.12 -3.02 -23.55
CA ILE A 740 -7.71 -2.21 -24.72
C ILE A 740 -6.27 -2.54 -25.13
N GLU A 741 -5.33 -2.61 -24.18
CA GLU A 741 -3.94 -3.03 -24.45
C GLU A 741 -3.87 -4.44 -25.05
N THR A 742 -4.72 -5.36 -24.57
CA THR A 742 -4.84 -6.72 -25.12
C THR A 742 -5.37 -6.70 -26.56
N VAL A 743 -6.36 -5.86 -26.87
CA VAL A 743 -6.85 -5.65 -28.25
C VAL A 743 -5.70 -5.20 -29.16
N TYR A 744 -4.84 -4.29 -28.70
CA TYR A 744 -3.67 -3.86 -29.48
C TYR A 744 -2.72 -5.02 -29.78
N LEU A 745 -2.41 -5.83 -28.77
CA LEU A 745 -1.53 -6.99 -28.95
C LEU A 745 -2.13 -8.00 -29.93
N VAL A 746 -3.41 -8.30 -29.85
CA VAL A 746 -4.10 -9.21 -30.79
C VAL A 746 -4.06 -8.67 -32.22
N ILE A 747 -4.27 -7.37 -32.39
CA ILE A 747 -4.18 -6.70 -33.69
C ILE A 747 -2.77 -6.81 -34.29
N ILE A 748 -1.75 -6.48 -33.51
CA ILE A 748 -0.35 -6.53 -33.94
C ILE A 748 0.06 -7.98 -34.24
N TRP A 749 -0.34 -8.91 -33.38
CA TRP A 749 -0.10 -10.34 -33.56
C TRP A 749 -0.72 -10.86 -34.86
N ASN A 750 -1.97 -10.50 -35.14
CA ASN A 750 -2.63 -10.89 -36.39
C ASN A 750 -1.90 -10.31 -37.62
N LEU A 751 -1.44 -9.07 -37.55
CA LEU A 751 -0.67 -8.45 -38.63
C LEU A 751 0.67 -9.17 -38.86
N LEU A 752 1.37 -9.53 -37.77
CA LEU A 752 2.62 -10.30 -37.82
C LEU A 752 2.38 -11.70 -38.40
N TYR A 753 1.34 -12.40 -37.93
CA TYR A 753 0.96 -13.72 -38.42
C TYR A 753 0.72 -13.73 -39.93
N GLN A 754 -0.07 -12.78 -40.44
CA GLN A 754 -0.32 -12.63 -41.89
C GLN A 754 0.96 -12.30 -42.67
N THR A 755 1.86 -11.50 -42.07
CA THR A 755 3.15 -11.15 -42.67
C THR A 755 4.06 -12.37 -42.78
N VAL A 756 4.11 -13.22 -41.74
CA VAL A 756 4.91 -14.45 -41.73
C VAL A 756 4.34 -15.48 -42.72
N LEU A 757 3.02 -15.71 -42.72
CA LEU A 757 2.38 -16.59 -43.71
C LEU A 757 2.70 -16.17 -45.14
N ARG A 758 2.63 -14.86 -45.40
CA ARG A 758 3.01 -14.32 -46.70
C ARG A 758 4.48 -14.57 -47.00
N GLY A 759 5.38 -14.31 -46.05
CA GLY A 759 6.82 -14.60 -46.17
C GLY A 759 7.11 -16.07 -46.52
N LEU A 760 6.44 -17.00 -45.85
CA LEU A 760 6.53 -18.44 -46.13
C LEU A 760 5.99 -18.78 -47.53
N SER A 761 4.87 -18.18 -47.96
CA SER A 761 4.33 -18.39 -49.31
C SER A 761 5.27 -17.90 -50.42
N VAL A 762 6.05 -16.83 -50.17
CA VAL A 762 7.08 -16.36 -51.09
C VAL A 762 8.26 -17.33 -51.09
N ALA A 763 8.67 -17.81 -49.91
CA ALA A 763 9.75 -18.78 -49.76
C ALA A 763 9.43 -20.09 -50.49
N ALA A 764 8.20 -20.58 -50.42
CA ALA A 764 7.77 -21.82 -51.07
C ALA A 764 7.61 -21.71 -52.60
N ARG A 765 7.50 -20.49 -53.14
CA ARG A 765 7.39 -20.24 -54.59
C ARG A 765 8.73 -19.98 -55.27
N ARG A 766 9.79 -19.74 -54.50
CA ARG A 766 11.17 -19.65 -54.96
C ARG A 766 11.80 -21.04 -54.84
#